data_AF-S7RDS4-F1
#
_entry.id   AF-S7RDS4-F1
#
_cell.length_a   1.000
_cell.length_b   1.000
_cell.length_c   1.000
_cell.angle_alpha   90.00
_cell.angle_beta   90.00
_cell.angle_gamma   90.00
#
_symmetry.space_group_name_H-M   'P 1'
#
loop_
_entity.id
_entity.type
_entity.pdbx_description
1 polymer ?
#
loop_
_entity_poly.entity_id
_entity_poly.type
_entity_poly.pdbx_seq_one_letter_code
_entity_poly.pdbx_strand_id
1 'polypeptide(L)'
;REQLKEQEYAKTITRAVMSSTHVTFGAGLTVSKISTGFETCSILIKSLPPEATEKTVETMLCERGLDPRHFQVLWVRSDEVGRHQSARVICSKMAGAMEAVKCFNIVKAELSTVKTSRPEMNPSAQDCEVLTLSWPEPNAGALVYYTTEEEARRKVGELNGTLCRGRKVCVANAADQRVAGRTLKNFVPSAVTINGLPVDITVEAIQAFAGGFSVRMLKGRGYSLDHTHEFLHSTMERLGGLQQYSIVKTGGPDGTVQVKARFQARAQAKEAYDHFTRDPKPQCIGGAKLRASLPIQYSYSLYIPRQQYVAQQSLLDGLATEYTNTAAAKLAIHHHAPDKPVRLSIMGDEPKATGTLKVRLERISEGNRCDLWDATFASPKGFASLLAQLKDIPVYVRPDNRLRILRIFGTPVATAAARTKIEAEVHRLASLDYTVHLKKHSVGFFVREGLASLKELVGENNVKLNVTASPATIVIRGGDDARHALRRLINQSLGNGQPESSSQQQCPICFDAVSNPFALACGHAYCSGCLRHFLSTAGGIKQFPLQCLGDEGQCKEMISIPTVEQFLRPAELDTLLEAVFQTYLDQHPDEFRYCTTPDCSQIYRLATSGTQPMALQCPSCLTSVCTAGHEDHPGQTCEEWKLHRDPAEQERLLNAWAETQGAKSCPSCKTIIEKNGGCNHIYCRCGVHICWKCMGTFPDGEIYTHLNAVHGGHTDFV
;
A
#
# COMPACT_ATOMS: atom_id res chain seq x y z
N ARG A 1 0.33 -46.48 10.00
CA ARG A 1 0.17 -45.91 8.65
C ARG A 1 -1.09 -45.05 8.56
N GLU A 2 -2.27 -45.55 8.98
CA GLU A 2 -3.49 -44.75 9.07
C GLU A 2 -3.35 -43.51 9.98
N GLN A 3 -2.78 -43.65 11.18
CA GLN A 3 -2.52 -42.48 12.05
C GLN A 3 -1.59 -41.43 11.42
N LEU A 4 -0.61 -41.86 10.61
CA LEU A 4 0.29 -40.95 9.90
C LEU A 4 -0.46 -40.23 8.76
N LYS A 5 -1.33 -40.97 8.06
CA LYS A 5 -2.24 -40.43 7.06
C LYS A 5 -3.19 -39.40 7.68
N GLU A 6 -3.86 -39.72 8.78
CA GLU A 6 -4.73 -38.77 9.49
C GLU A 6 -3.97 -37.50 9.93
N GLN A 7 -2.75 -37.65 10.43
CA GLN A 7 -1.89 -36.51 10.78
C GLN A 7 -1.52 -35.64 9.57
N GLU A 8 -1.26 -36.24 8.41
CA GLU A 8 -0.96 -35.49 7.17
C GLU A 8 -2.20 -34.78 6.60
N TYR A 9 -3.38 -35.37 6.69
CA TYR A 9 -4.63 -34.72 6.28
C TYR A 9 -5.06 -33.59 7.22
N ALA A 10 -4.73 -33.70 8.51
CA ALA A 10 -5.00 -32.66 9.50
C ALA A 10 -4.08 -31.43 9.38
N LYS A 11 -2.97 -31.53 8.64
CA LYS A 11 -2.08 -30.39 8.41
C LYS A 11 -2.80 -29.32 7.60
N THR A 12 -2.72 -28.09 8.08
CA THR A 12 -3.22 -26.90 7.41
C THR A 12 -2.07 -25.93 7.14
N ILE A 13 -2.27 -25.04 6.17
CA ILE A 13 -1.33 -23.95 5.88
C ILE A 13 -2.09 -22.63 5.88
N THR A 14 -1.63 -21.67 6.68
CA THR A 14 -2.15 -20.30 6.66
C THR A 14 -1.24 -19.41 5.84
N ARG A 15 -1.79 -18.75 4.82
CA ARG A 15 -1.05 -17.80 3.96
C ARG A 15 -1.81 -16.49 3.83
N ALA A 16 -1.06 -15.40 3.69
CA ALA A 16 -1.61 -14.13 3.31
C ALA A 16 -1.83 -14.13 1.79
N VAL A 17 -3.06 -13.87 1.38
CA VAL A 17 -3.51 -13.78 0.00
C VAL A 17 -4.08 -12.36 -0.18
N MET A 18 -3.87 -11.75 -1.36
CA MET A 18 -4.39 -10.39 -1.64
C MET A 18 -3.99 -9.33 -0.57
N SER A 19 -2.70 -9.27 -0.22
CA SER A 19 -2.10 -8.27 0.70
C SER A 19 -2.35 -8.47 2.19
N SER A 20 -3.60 -8.65 2.63
CA SER A 20 -3.88 -8.69 4.07
C SER A 20 -4.98 -9.64 4.50
N THR A 21 -5.50 -10.45 3.57
CA THR A 21 -6.44 -11.51 3.91
C THR A 21 -5.66 -12.79 4.21
N HIS A 22 -5.89 -13.38 5.37
CA HIS A 22 -5.25 -14.62 5.75
C HIS A 22 -6.20 -15.77 5.55
N VAL A 23 -5.76 -16.75 4.77
CA VAL A 23 -6.57 -17.91 4.39
C VAL A 23 -5.87 -19.16 4.88
N THR A 24 -6.60 -20.01 5.57
CA THR A 24 -6.14 -21.31 6.03
C THR A 24 -6.66 -22.38 5.08
N PHE A 25 -5.75 -23.09 4.46
CA PHE A 25 -6.04 -24.17 3.53
C PHE A 25 -5.86 -25.52 4.21
N GLY A 26 -6.75 -26.46 3.92
CA GLY A 26 -6.65 -27.86 4.34
C GLY A 26 -6.26 -28.79 3.19
N ALA A 27 -6.45 -30.09 3.38
CA ALA A 27 -6.24 -31.09 2.33
C ALA A 27 -7.04 -30.74 1.06
N GLY A 28 -6.44 -30.99 -0.11
CA GLY A 28 -6.98 -30.61 -1.41
C GLY A 28 -6.94 -29.11 -1.68
N LEU A 29 -6.21 -28.34 -0.85
CA LEU A 29 -6.23 -26.87 -0.81
C LEU A 29 -7.64 -26.31 -0.61
N THR A 30 -8.50 -27.01 0.11
CA THR A 30 -9.82 -26.51 0.49
C THR A 30 -9.68 -25.32 1.44
N VAL A 31 -10.48 -24.27 1.22
CA VAL A 31 -10.48 -23.10 2.10
C VAL A 31 -11.28 -23.44 3.36
N SER A 32 -10.60 -23.41 4.53
CA SER A 32 -11.20 -23.79 5.82
C SER A 32 -11.53 -22.59 6.71
N LYS A 33 -10.68 -21.55 6.69
CA LYS A 33 -10.85 -20.34 7.49
C LYS A 33 -10.33 -19.13 6.72
N ILE A 34 -11.10 -18.06 6.74
CA ILE A 34 -10.73 -16.77 6.15
C ILE A 34 -10.78 -15.71 7.25
N SER A 35 -9.71 -14.92 7.33
CA SER A 35 -9.63 -13.76 8.20
C SER A 35 -9.25 -12.55 7.34
N THR A 36 -10.21 -11.65 7.16
CA THR A 36 -10.05 -10.49 6.28
C THR A 36 -9.17 -9.42 6.93
N GLY A 37 -8.64 -8.49 6.13
CA GLY A 37 -7.90 -7.34 6.65
C GLY A 37 -8.76 -6.40 7.52
N PHE A 38 -10.09 -6.49 7.43
CA PHE A 38 -11.01 -5.69 8.26
C PHE A 38 -11.20 -6.29 9.66
N GLU A 39 -11.06 -7.61 9.77
CA GLU A 39 -11.23 -8.35 11.02
C GLU A 39 -9.91 -8.51 11.77
N THR A 40 -8.77 -8.24 11.12
CA THR A 40 -7.46 -8.57 11.66
C THR A 40 -6.42 -7.48 11.47
N CYS A 41 -5.49 -7.40 12.42
CA CYS A 41 -4.31 -6.57 12.34
C CYS A 41 -3.06 -7.44 12.41
N SER A 42 -2.06 -7.14 11.58
CA SER A 42 -0.78 -7.85 11.61
C SER A 42 0.28 -7.01 12.33
N ILE A 43 0.90 -7.64 13.31
CA ILE A 43 2.02 -7.11 14.08
C ILE A 43 3.29 -7.83 13.64
N LEU A 44 4.31 -7.06 13.30
CA LEU A 44 5.68 -7.56 13.13
C LEU A 44 6.47 -7.27 14.39
N ILE A 45 6.83 -8.33 15.12
CA ILE A 45 7.63 -8.30 16.34
C ILE A 45 9.11 -8.48 15.94
N LYS A 46 9.96 -7.47 16.16
CA LYS A 46 11.40 -7.52 15.85
C LYS A 46 12.26 -7.72 17.10
N SER A 47 13.52 -8.12 16.93
CA SER A 47 14.49 -8.21 18.03
C SER A 47 14.12 -9.26 19.10
N LEU A 48 13.50 -10.36 18.67
CA LEU A 48 13.26 -11.52 19.53
C LEU A 48 14.57 -12.25 19.86
N PRO A 49 14.63 -12.96 21.00
CA PRO A 49 15.75 -13.82 21.33
C PRO A 49 16.04 -14.82 20.20
N PRO A 50 17.32 -15.17 19.95
CA PRO A 50 17.72 -16.09 18.88
C PRO A 50 17.18 -17.51 19.03
N GLU A 51 16.65 -17.88 20.20
CA GLU A 51 16.02 -19.18 20.50
C GLU A 51 14.48 -19.13 20.51
N ALA A 52 13.87 -18.01 20.10
CA ALA A 52 12.42 -17.91 20.13
C ALA A 52 11.77 -18.93 19.17
N THR A 53 10.70 -19.56 19.63
CA THR A 53 9.85 -20.44 18.83
C THR A 53 8.45 -19.84 18.72
N GLU A 54 7.61 -20.34 17.82
CA GLU A 54 6.20 -19.93 17.74
C GLU A 54 5.52 -20.03 19.10
N LYS A 55 5.75 -21.14 19.82
CA LYS A 55 5.20 -21.38 21.16
C LYS A 55 5.73 -20.41 22.23
N THR A 56 7.00 -20.01 22.12
CA THR A 56 7.59 -18.97 22.98
C THR A 56 6.90 -17.62 22.76
N VAL A 57 6.65 -17.28 21.49
CA VAL A 57 5.94 -16.03 21.12
C VAL A 57 4.50 -16.06 21.59
N GLU A 58 3.80 -17.18 21.43
CA GLU A 58 2.43 -17.36 21.97
C GLU A 58 2.38 -17.15 23.48
N THR A 59 3.30 -17.80 24.21
CA THR A 59 3.37 -17.68 25.68
C THR A 59 3.63 -16.23 26.10
N MET A 60 4.56 -15.54 25.44
CA MET A 60 4.85 -14.12 25.71
C MET A 60 3.63 -13.22 25.46
N LEU A 61 2.81 -13.50 24.44
CA LEU A 61 1.61 -12.71 24.17
C LEU A 61 0.51 -12.98 25.22
N CYS A 62 0.32 -14.25 25.61
CA CYS A 62 -0.63 -14.66 26.64
C CYS A 62 -0.32 -14.05 28.01
N GLU A 63 0.95 -14.08 28.44
CA GLU A 63 1.40 -13.47 29.70
C GLU A 63 1.13 -11.97 29.77
N ARG A 64 0.99 -11.31 28.62
CA ARG A 64 0.69 -9.87 28.50
C ARG A 64 -0.79 -9.58 28.26
N GLY A 65 -1.67 -10.57 28.43
CA GLY A 65 -3.12 -10.40 28.44
C GLY A 65 -3.81 -10.55 27.08
N LEU A 66 -3.11 -11.03 26.04
CA LEU A 66 -3.77 -11.42 24.79
C LEU A 66 -4.38 -12.81 24.93
N ASP A 67 -5.67 -12.95 24.63
CA ASP A 67 -6.34 -14.26 24.60
C ASP A 67 -5.83 -15.09 23.39
N PRO A 68 -5.36 -16.34 23.60
CA PRO A 68 -4.92 -17.23 22.52
C PRO A 68 -5.94 -17.43 21.39
N ARG A 69 -7.24 -17.23 21.65
CA ARG A 69 -8.30 -17.32 20.62
C ARG A 69 -8.33 -16.11 19.69
N HIS A 70 -7.74 -15.00 20.13
CA HIS A 70 -7.76 -13.71 19.43
C HIS A 70 -6.47 -13.40 18.68
N PHE A 71 -5.49 -14.30 18.68
CA PHE A 71 -4.29 -14.13 17.87
C PHE A 71 -3.76 -15.45 17.30
N GLN A 72 -2.94 -15.35 16.26
CA GLN A 72 -2.23 -16.48 15.66
C GLN A 72 -0.82 -16.04 15.27
N VAL A 73 0.20 -16.81 15.67
CA VAL A 73 1.57 -16.63 15.19
C VAL A 73 1.69 -17.29 13.81
N LEU A 74 2.10 -16.53 12.80
CA LEU A 74 2.24 -17.04 11.42
C LEU A 74 3.59 -17.67 11.14
N TRP A 75 4.65 -17.06 11.68
CA TRP A 75 6.02 -17.52 11.53
C TRP A 75 6.93 -16.81 12.51
N VAL A 76 8.05 -17.46 12.80
CA VAL A 76 9.23 -16.87 13.46
C VAL A 76 10.45 -17.13 12.56
N ARG A 77 11.24 -16.09 12.28
CA ARG A 77 12.40 -16.15 11.37
C ARG A 77 13.58 -15.34 11.89
N SER A 78 14.79 -15.82 11.66
CA SER A 78 16.02 -15.09 11.97
C SER A 78 16.22 -13.88 11.05
N ASP A 79 16.83 -12.82 11.57
CA ASP A 79 17.28 -11.68 10.76
C ASP A 79 18.44 -12.08 9.83
N GLU A 80 18.72 -11.26 8.80
CA GLU A 80 19.79 -11.52 7.81
C GLU A 80 21.19 -11.63 8.44
N VAL A 81 21.36 -11.17 9.68
CA VAL A 81 22.63 -11.15 10.44
C VAL A 81 22.68 -12.30 11.47
N GLY A 82 21.61 -13.08 11.62
CA GLY A 82 21.46 -14.19 12.57
C GLY A 82 21.50 -13.79 14.06
N ARG A 83 21.43 -12.50 14.40
CA ARG A 83 21.59 -12.00 15.78
C ARG A 83 20.29 -11.95 16.55
N HIS A 84 19.17 -11.73 15.85
CA HIS A 84 17.85 -11.69 16.45
C HIS A 84 16.85 -12.42 15.59
N GLN A 85 15.73 -12.80 16.19
CA GLN A 85 14.58 -13.30 15.45
C GLN A 85 13.51 -12.22 15.29
N SER A 86 12.60 -12.43 14.34
CA SER A 86 11.39 -11.66 14.14
C SER A 86 10.21 -12.61 14.02
N ALA A 87 9.07 -12.24 14.59
CA ALA A 87 7.83 -12.99 14.47
C ALA A 87 6.74 -12.14 13.86
N ARG A 88 5.86 -12.77 13.09
CA ARG A 88 4.64 -12.13 12.61
C ARG A 88 3.42 -12.75 13.28
N VAL A 89 2.58 -11.88 13.82
CA VAL A 89 1.39 -12.24 14.58
C VAL A 89 0.20 -11.53 13.95
N ILE A 90 -0.93 -12.23 13.87
CA ILE A 90 -2.21 -11.65 13.50
C ILE A 90 -3.08 -11.61 14.74
N CYS A 91 -3.75 -10.48 14.99
CA CYS A 91 -4.72 -10.36 16.07
C CYS A 91 -6.08 -9.94 15.51
N SER A 92 -7.17 -10.47 16.09
CA SER A 92 -8.55 -10.17 15.68
C SER A 92 -9.10 -8.86 16.26
N LYS A 93 -8.34 -8.17 17.13
CA LYS A 93 -8.75 -6.90 17.76
C LYS A 93 -7.58 -5.94 17.81
N MET A 94 -7.70 -4.81 17.09
CA MET A 94 -6.68 -3.76 17.02
C MET A 94 -6.32 -3.19 18.40
N ALA A 95 -7.32 -2.93 19.26
CA ALA A 95 -7.09 -2.37 20.58
C ALA A 95 -6.24 -3.27 21.49
N GLY A 96 -6.54 -4.58 21.53
CA GLY A 96 -5.75 -5.55 22.29
C GLY A 96 -4.34 -5.76 21.72
N ALA A 97 -4.22 -5.74 20.39
CA ALA A 97 -2.94 -5.75 19.69
C ALA A 97 -2.08 -4.53 20.02
N MET A 98 -2.64 -3.32 19.98
CA MET A 98 -1.92 -2.08 20.28
C MET A 98 -1.49 -2.01 21.74
N GLU A 99 -2.31 -2.51 22.67
CA GLU A 99 -1.93 -2.57 24.09
C GLU A 99 -0.76 -3.54 24.29
N ALA A 100 -0.81 -4.72 23.69
CA ALA A 100 0.31 -5.65 23.70
C ALA A 100 1.58 -5.02 23.10
N VAL A 101 1.47 -4.34 21.96
CA VAL A 101 2.56 -3.58 21.29
C VAL A 101 3.20 -2.55 22.23
N LYS A 102 2.39 -1.78 22.97
CA LYS A 102 2.88 -0.77 23.93
C LYS A 102 3.63 -1.41 25.11
N CYS A 103 3.25 -2.62 25.52
CA CYS A 103 3.94 -3.35 26.58
C CYS A 103 5.31 -3.92 26.18
N PHE A 104 5.65 -3.93 24.89
CA PHE A 104 6.95 -4.38 24.38
C PHE A 104 8.00 -3.25 24.42
N ASN A 105 8.44 -2.84 25.62
CA ASN A 105 9.45 -1.78 25.79
C ASN A 105 10.84 -2.10 25.16
N ILE A 106 11.10 -3.34 24.73
CA ILE A 106 12.41 -3.80 24.22
C ILE A 106 12.32 -4.29 22.75
N VAL A 107 11.11 -4.46 22.22
CA VAL A 107 10.86 -5.09 20.91
C VAL A 107 10.13 -4.10 20.02
N LYS A 108 10.75 -3.72 18.90
CA LYS A 108 10.15 -2.82 17.93
C LYS A 108 9.01 -3.55 17.20
N ALA A 109 7.78 -3.36 17.67
CA ALA A 109 6.60 -3.88 17.01
C ALA A 109 6.06 -2.84 16.00
N GLU A 110 5.89 -3.26 14.75
CA GLU A 110 5.35 -2.42 13.67
C GLU A 110 4.02 -3.00 13.20
N LEU A 111 2.97 -2.15 13.13
CA LEU A 111 1.74 -2.51 12.42
C LEU A 111 2.09 -2.54 10.93
N SER A 112 2.03 -3.72 10.31
CA SER A 112 2.51 -3.90 8.94
C SER A 112 1.56 -4.80 8.17
N THR A 113 1.04 -4.28 7.06
CA THR A 113 0.44 -5.12 6.02
C THR A 113 1.52 -6.04 5.44
N VAL A 114 1.13 -7.25 5.06
CA VAL A 114 2.08 -8.31 4.73
C VAL A 114 2.94 -7.88 3.54
N LYS A 115 4.23 -8.21 3.54
CA LYS A 115 5.04 -8.12 2.33
C LYS A 115 4.50 -9.10 1.30
N THR A 116 3.58 -8.67 0.46
CA THR A 116 3.22 -9.38 -0.76
C THR A 116 4.24 -9.06 -1.85
N SER A 117 4.12 -9.72 -3.01
CA SER A 117 4.87 -9.33 -4.22
C SER A 117 4.54 -7.92 -4.73
N ARG A 118 3.60 -7.20 -4.09
CA ARG A 118 3.24 -5.84 -4.40
C ARG A 118 4.03 -4.84 -3.56
N PRO A 119 4.45 -3.70 -4.14
CA PRO A 119 5.03 -2.61 -3.36
C PRO A 119 3.94 -1.96 -2.50
N GLU A 120 3.90 -2.34 -1.23
CA GLU A 120 2.98 -1.77 -0.25
C GLU A 120 3.59 -0.61 0.51
N MET A 121 2.76 0.41 0.71
CA MET A 121 3.09 1.58 1.50
C MET A 121 2.89 1.27 2.99
N ASN A 122 3.99 1.23 3.74
CA ASN A 122 3.93 1.00 5.18
C ASN A 122 3.58 2.29 5.93
N PRO A 123 2.72 2.23 6.96
CA PRO A 123 2.52 3.36 7.84
C PRO A 123 3.83 3.67 8.57
N SER A 124 4.21 4.94 8.61
CA SER A 124 5.29 5.41 9.46
C SER A 124 4.77 5.41 10.89
N ALA A 125 5.37 4.61 11.76
CA ALA A 125 5.01 4.59 13.18
C ALA A 125 5.21 6.00 13.78
N GLN A 126 4.11 6.72 13.97
CA GLN A 126 4.07 8.02 14.64
C GLN A 126 3.04 7.93 15.77
N ASP A 127 3.38 8.51 16.92
CA ASP A 127 2.50 8.58 18.09
C ASP A 127 1.53 9.75 17.86
N CYS A 128 0.49 9.51 17.06
CA CYS A 128 -0.40 10.53 16.52
C CYS A 128 -1.25 11.24 17.59
N GLU A 129 -1.30 10.68 18.80
CA GLU A 129 -1.94 11.23 20.00
C GLU A 129 -1.00 12.13 20.83
N VAL A 130 0.26 12.27 20.42
CA VAL A 130 1.27 13.06 21.14
C VAL A 130 1.47 14.42 20.48
N LEU A 131 1.03 15.46 21.18
CA LEU A 131 1.34 16.84 20.86
C LEU A 131 2.72 17.21 21.40
N THR A 132 3.57 17.76 20.54
CA THR A 132 4.87 18.30 20.92
C THR A 132 4.81 19.83 20.90
N LEU A 133 5.10 20.48 22.03
CA LEU A 133 5.29 21.92 22.07
C LEU A 133 6.78 22.25 22.26
N SER A 134 7.26 23.26 21.55
CA SER A 134 8.64 23.73 21.68
C SER A 134 8.72 25.26 21.69
N TRP A 135 9.57 25.81 22.57
CA TRP A 135 9.80 27.24 22.68
C TRP A 135 11.21 27.54 23.21
N PRO A 136 11.75 28.75 22.97
CA PRO A 136 13.07 29.12 23.48
C PRO A 136 13.05 29.34 25.00
N GLU A 137 14.00 28.78 25.74
CA GLU A 137 14.21 28.97 27.18
C GLU A 137 14.37 30.46 27.56
N PRO A 138 14.09 30.84 28.83
CA PRO A 138 14.44 32.15 29.35
C PRO A 138 15.92 32.42 29.10
N ASN A 139 16.23 33.63 28.63
CA ASN A 139 17.60 34.01 28.32
C ASN A 139 17.85 35.47 28.66
N ALA A 140 19.11 35.76 28.94
CA ALA A 140 19.65 37.09 29.08
C ALA A 140 20.43 37.49 27.82
N GLY A 141 20.51 38.80 27.60
CA GLY A 141 21.45 39.40 26.66
C GLY A 141 22.44 40.27 27.43
N ALA A 142 23.63 40.46 26.89
CA ALA A 142 24.62 41.36 27.43
C ALA A 142 25.29 42.15 26.31
N LEU A 143 25.67 43.39 26.61
CA LEU A 143 26.46 44.24 25.75
C LEU A 143 27.86 44.34 26.36
N VAL A 144 28.87 43.88 25.63
CA VAL A 144 30.26 43.84 26.07
C VAL A 144 31.04 44.90 25.30
N TYR A 145 31.76 45.75 26.00
CA TYR A 145 32.58 46.82 25.42
C TYR A 145 34.06 46.41 25.37
N TYR A 146 34.68 46.65 24.22
CA TYR A 146 36.09 46.38 23.93
C TYR A 146 36.84 47.66 23.61
N THR A 147 38.16 47.61 23.74
CA THR A 147 38.99 48.81 23.61
C THR A 147 39.03 49.33 22.17
N THR A 148 38.93 48.43 21.19
CA THR A 148 38.91 48.76 19.76
C THR A 148 37.80 48.02 19.01
N GLU A 149 37.41 48.56 17.86
CA GLU A 149 36.44 47.92 16.96
C GLU A 149 36.99 46.63 16.33
N GLU A 150 38.29 46.57 16.07
CA GLU A 150 38.97 45.38 15.54
C GLU A 150 38.93 44.23 16.56
N GLU A 151 39.15 44.54 17.85
CA GLU A 151 39.02 43.58 18.93
C GLU A 151 37.58 43.06 19.06
N ALA A 152 36.58 43.96 18.99
CA ALA A 152 35.17 43.59 18.98
C ALA A 152 34.82 42.66 17.80
N ARG A 153 35.31 42.94 16.58
CA ARG A 153 35.09 42.09 15.40
C ARG A 153 35.75 40.71 15.54
N ARG A 154 36.98 40.64 16.04
CA ARG A 154 37.66 39.36 16.30
C ARG A 154 36.88 38.52 17.32
N LYS A 155 36.39 39.15 18.39
CA LYS A 155 35.61 38.48 19.44
C LYS A 155 34.26 37.96 18.96
N VAL A 156 33.64 38.58 17.97
CA VAL A 156 32.42 38.04 17.33
C VAL A 156 32.72 36.70 16.65
N GLY A 157 33.81 36.59 15.88
CA GLY A 157 34.21 35.34 15.23
C GLY A 157 34.62 34.24 16.22
N GLU A 158 35.25 34.61 17.33
CA GLU A 158 35.69 33.68 18.36
C GLU A 158 34.54 33.14 19.23
N LEU A 159 33.58 34.00 19.58
CA LEU A 159 32.56 33.67 20.59
C LEU A 159 31.24 33.21 19.98
N ASN A 160 30.93 33.54 18.72
CA ASN A 160 29.66 33.15 18.11
C ASN A 160 29.54 31.62 17.96
N GLY A 161 28.49 31.04 18.53
CA GLY A 161 28.27 29.59 18.52
C GLY A 161 29.04 28.79 19.57
N THR A 162 29.84 29.46 20.41
CA THR A 162 30.54 28.81 21.53
C THR A 162 29.63 28.58 22.73
N LEU A 163 30.02 27.67 23.62
CA LEU A 163 29.25 27.30 24.81
C LEU A 163 29.63 28.18 26.00
N CYS A 164 28.68 28.95 26.51
CA CYS A 164 28.77 29.65 27.79
C CYS A 164 27.90 28.92 28.83
N ARG A 165 28.53 28.31 29.84
CA ARG A 165 27.86 27.49 30.89
C ARG A 165 26.86 26.48 30.31
N GLY A 166 27.23 25.81 29.21
CA GLY A 166 26.42 24.79 28.53
C GLY A 166 25.42 25.32 27.50
N ARG A 167 25.27 26.64 27.32
CA ARG A 167 24.40 27.25 26.29
C ARG A 167 25.19 27.86 25.14
N LYS A 168 24.75 27.64 23.91
CA LYS A 168 25.33 28.32 22.74
C LYS A 168 24.93 29.79 22.74
N VAL A 169 25.91 30.66 22.65
CA VAL A 169 25.69 32.10 22.57
C VAL A 169 25.69 32.57 21.12
N CYS A 170 24.81 33.52 20.81
CA CYS A 170 24.80 34.21 19.52
C CYS A 170 25.40 35.59 19.72
N VAL A 171 26.51 35.85 19.03
CA VAL A 171 27.31 37.07 19.22
C VAL A 171 27.24 37.88 17.93
N ALA A 172 26.87 39.16 18.03
CA ALA A 172 26.72 40.06 16.90
C ALA A 172 27.40 41.40 17.17
N ASN A 173 28.10 41.93 16.17
CA ASN A 173 28.66 43.28 16.24
C ASN A 173 27.54 44.33 16.16
N ALA A 174 27.78 45.53 16.68
CA ALA A 174 26.96 46.71 16.42
C ALA A 174 26.76 46.98 14.91
N ALA A 175 27.77 46.74 14.06
CA ALA A 175 27.69 46.95 12.61
C ALA A 175 26.69 46.00 11.91
N ASP A 176 26.60 44.75 12.35
CA ASP A 176 25.70 43.71 11.78
C ASP A 176 24.22 43.95 12.16
N GLN A 177 23.95 44.79 13.16
CA GLN A 177 22.61 45.11 13.64
C GLN A 177 21.88 46.13 12.74
N ARG A 178 22.55 46.72 11.73
CA ARG A 178 21.94 47.66 10.76
C ARG A 178 20.91 47.01 9.83
N VAL A 179 20.89 45.68 9.69
CA VAL A 179 20.03 44.97 8.70
C VAL A 179 18.60 44.70 9.21
N ALA A 180 18.32 44.84 10.51
CA ALA A 180 17.02 44.48 11.10
C ALA A 180 16.13 45.67 11.52
N GLY A 181 16.17 46.80 10.78
CA GLY A 181 15.18 47.88 10.88
C GLY A 181 15.08 48.61 12.24
N ARG A 182 16.02 48.40 13.16
CA ARG A 182 16.07 49.09 14.46
C ARG A 182 17.41 49.80 14.61
N THR A 183 17.43 51.11 14.44
CA THR A 183 18.58 51.95 14.79
C THR A 183 18.66 52.06 16.31
N LEU A 184 19.67 51.46 16.93
CA LEU A 184 19.93 51.65 18.36
C LEU A 184 20.33 53.13 18.58
N LYS A 185 19.62 53.83 19.47
CA LYS A 185 19.84 55.26 19.76
C LYS A 185 21.26 55.60 20.28
N ASN A 186 22.09 54.61 20.62
CA ASN A 186 23.47 54.76 21.11
C ASN A 186 24.38 53.70 20.46
N PHE A 187 24.79 53.93 19.21
CA PHE A 187 25.69 53.03 18.47
C PHE A 187 27.14 53.19 18.97
N VAL A 188 27.75 52.10 19.41
CA VAL A 188 29.16 52.05 19.81
C VAL A 188 29.86 50.97 18.98
N PRO A 189 30.79 51.33 18.07
CA PRO A 189 31.46 50.37 17.18
C PRO A 189 32.27 49.32 17.92
N SER A 190 32.79 49.65 19.11
CA SER A 190 33.56 48.74 19.95
C SER A 190 32.70 47.87 20.89
N ALA A 191 31.38 47.85 20.70
CA ALA A 191 30.45 47.05 21.49
C ALA A 191 29.96 45.81 20.74
N VAL A 192 29.83 44.71 21.47
CA VAL A 192 29.34 43.42 20.96
C VAL A 192 28.16 42.97 21.79
N THR A 193 27.08 42.56 21.12
CA THR A 193 25.91 42.00 21.78
C THR A 193 26.02 40.48 21.84
N ILE A 194 25.93 39.93 23.04
CA ILE A 194 25.88 38.49 23.31
C ILE A 194 24.44 38.15 23.71
N ASN A 195 23.78 37.29 22.93
CA ASN A 195 22.43 36.78 23.19
C ASN A 195 22.46 35.28 23.52
N GLY A 196 21.41 34.80 24.20
CA GLY A 196 21.26 33.37 24.53
C GLY A 196 21.94 32.95 25.84
N LEU A 197 22.32 33.92 26.68
CA LEU A 197 22.95 33.66 27.97
C LEU A 197 21.93 33.08 28.97
N PRO A 198 22.37 32.23 29.92
CA PRO A 198 21.56 31.83 31.07
C PRO A 198 21.06 33.03 31.87
N VAL A 199 19.89 32.93 32.51
CA VAL A 199 19.27 34.05 33.26
C VAL A 199 19.99 34.33 34.59
N ASP A 200 20.66 33.32 35.15
CA ASP A 200 21.44 33.38 36.40
C ASP A 200 22.90 33.83 36.18
N ILE A 201 23.29 34.20 34.96
CA ILE A 201 24.68 34.55 34.68
C ILE A 201 25.07 35.89 35.32
N THR A 202 26.23 35.94 35.97
CA THR A 202 26.76 37.16 36.57
C THR A 202 27.60 37.97 35.58
N VAL A 203 27.78 39.26 35.86
CA VAL A 203 28.57 40.18 35.04
C VAL A 203 30.03 39.71 34.97
N GLU A 204 30.56 39.22 36.09
CA GLU A 204 31.92 38.71 36.23
C GLU A 204 32.13 37.45 35.39
N ALA A 205 31.13 36.56 35.32
CA ALA A 205 31.19 35.36 34.49
C ALA A 205 31.18 35.69 32.99
N ILE A 206 30.41 36.72 32.59
CA ILE A 206 30.42 37.23 31.22
C ILE A 206 31.77 37.89 30.90
N GLN A 207 32.33 38.65 31.83
CA GLN A 207 33.66 39.27 31.66
C GLN A 207 34.75 38.20 31.53
N ALA A 208 34.73 37.15 32.36
CA ALA A 208 35.65 36.02 32.26
C ALA A 208 35.52 35.25 30.94
N PHE A 209 34.29 35.14 30.40
CA PHE A 209 34.02 34.45 29.14
C PHE A 209 34.35 35.29 27.90
N ALA A 210 33.99 36.57 27.89
CA ALA A 210 34.08 37.45 26.71
C ALA A 210 35.35 38.33 26.69
N GLY A 211 35.92 38.65 27.85
CA GLY A 211 37.17 39.41 27.98
C GLY A 211 37.05 40.93 27.77
N GLY A 212 35.85 41.51 27.85
CA GLY A 212 35.64 42.97 27.69
C GLY A 212 35.85 43.75 29.00
N PHE A 213 36.22 45.03 28.88
CA PHE A 213 36.49 45.91 30.04
C PHE A 213 35.22 46.38 30.75
N SER A 214 34.06 46.34 30.08
CA SER A 214 32.77 46.70 30.65
C SER A 214 31.66 45.85 30.04
N VAL A 215 30.71 45.44 30.89
CA VAL A 215 29.57 44.60 30.49
C VAL A 215 28.28 45.22 31.03
N ARG A 216 27.30 45.39 30.16
CA ARG A 216 25.96 45.87 30.50
C ARG A 216 24.93 44.82 30.18
N MET A 217 24.16 44.40 31.19
CA MET A 217 23.05 43.47 30.97
C MET A 217 21.94 44.13 30.14
N LEU A 218 21.44 43.40 29.15
CA LEU A 218 20.28 43.77 28.35
C LEU A 218 19.03 43.10 28.92
N LYS A 219 17.86 43.72 28.68
CA LYS A 219 16.58 43.15 29.10
C LYS A 219 16.30 41.90 28.25
N GLY A 220 16.53 40.74 28.87
CA GLY A 220 16.27 39.43 28.28
C GLY A 220 14.80 39.01 28.38
N ARG A 221 14.53 37.74 28.04
CA ARG A 221 13.21 37.13 28.26
C ARG A 221 13.15 36.59 29.67
N GLY A 222 12.59 37.39 30.58
CA GLY A 222 12.32 36.99 31.96
C GLY A 222 10.94 36.37 32.09
N TYR A 223 10.87 35.04 32.11
CA TYR A 223 9.66 34.29 32.47
C TYR A 223 10.07 33.04 33.25
N SER A 224 9.17 32.53 34.11
CA SER A 224 9.42 31.32 34.91
C SER A 224 9.05 30.08 34.14
N LEU A 225 9.98 29.12 34.04
CA LEU A 225 9.72 27.83 33.40
C LEU A 225 8.64 27.05 34.13
N ASP A 226 8.66 27.03 35.46
CA ASP A 226 7.68 26.31 36.28
C ASP A 226 6.27 26.87 36.05
N HIS A 227 6.14 28.20 36.06
CA HIS A 227 4.87 28.86 35.78
C HIS A 227 4.39 28.61 34.33
N THR A 228 5.30 28.58 33.36
CA THR A 228 4.97 28.18 31.98
C THR A 228 4.45 26.74 31.92
N HIS A 229 5.11 25.80 32.60
CA HIS A 229 4.71 24.39 32.62
C HIS A 229 3.34 24.21 33.26
N GLU A 230 3.08 24.82 34.41
CA GLU A 230 1.77 24.82 35.08
C GLU A 230 0.67 25.40 34.19
N PHE A 231 0.95 26.53 33.52
CA PHE A 231 -0.01 27.15 32.61
C PHE A 231 -0.33 26.24 31.42
N LEU A 232 0.69 25.68 30.76
CA LEU A 232 0.49 24.79 29.61
C LEU A 232 -0.22 23.49 30.01
N HIS A 233 0.14 22.91 31.16
CA HIS A 233 -0.49 21.71 31.71
C HIS A 233 -1.98 21.96 31.98
N SER A 234 -2.30 22.99 32.78
CA SER A 234 -3.70 23.30 33.12
C SER A 234 -4.55 23.68 31.91
N THR A 235 -3.94 24.29 30.89
CA THR A 235 -4.62 24.58 29.61
C THR A 235 -4.96 23.29 28.88
N MET A 236 -4.02 22.34 28.79
CA MET A 236 -4.26 21.03 28.15
C MET A 236 -5.25 20.17 28.92
N GLU A 237 -5.22 20.19 30.26
CA GLU A 237 -6.22 19.49 31.09
C GLU A 237 -7.62 20.03 30.85
N ARG A 238 -7.77 21.36 30.71
CA ARG A 238 -9.07 21.99 30.44
C ARG A 238 -9.63 21.63 29.06
N LEU A 239 -8.76 21.43 28.07
CA LEU A 239 -9.14 20.93 26.74
C LEU A 239 -9.56 19.45 26.76
N GLY A 240 -9.22 18.73 27.84
CA GLY A 240 -9.70 17.37 28.10
C GLY A 240 -8.87 16.27 27.45
N GLY A 241 -8.92 15.08 28.05
CA GLY A 241 -8.29 13.88 27.51
C GLY A 241 -6.77 13.78 27.65
N LEU A 242 -6.12 14.66 28.41
CA LEU A 242 -4.69 14.56 28.70
C LEU A 242 -4.41 13.33 29.58
N GLN A 243 -3.53 12.43 29.12
CA GLN A 243 -3.11 11.25 29.87
C GLN A 243 -1.71 11.40 30.48
N GLN A 244 -0.81 12.07 29.78
CA GLN A 244 0.57 12.22 30.21
C GLN A 244 1.15 13.55 29.72
N TYR A 245 1.92 14.20 30.58
CA TYR A 245 2.73 15.38 30.25
C TYR A 245 4.18 15.12 30.65
N SER A 246 5.12 15.34 29.73
CA SER A 246 6.54 15.08 29.97
C SER A 246 7.43 16.15 29.37
N ILE A 247 8.44 16.57 30.11
CA ILE A 247 9.47 17.48 29.65
C ILE A 247 10.58 16.65 29.00
N VAL A 248 10.83 16.88 27.71
CA VAL A 248 11.74 16.06 26.89
C VAL A 248 13.11 16.72 26.73
N LYS A 249 13.12 18.04 26.55
CA LYS A 249 14.35 18.82 26.39
C LYS A 249 14.24 20.09 27.22
N THR A 250 15.20 20.30 28.12
CA THR A 250 15.39 21.51 28.92
C THR A 250 16.88 21.58 29.30
N GLY A 251 17.46 22.78 29.34
CA GLY A 251 18.89 22.99 29.62
C GLY A 251 19.81 22.56 28.49
N GLY A 252 19.29 22.39 27.27
CA GLY A 252 20.08 21.99 26.11
C GLY A 252 20.92 23.14 25.54
N PRO A 253 22.00 22.85 24.78
CA PRO A 253 22.87 23.88 24.21
C PRO A 253 22.16 24.82 23.23
N ASP A 254 21.06 24.39 22.63
CA ASP A 254 20.25 25.19 21.70
C ASP A 254 19.21 26.08 22.42
N GLY A 255 19.17 26.07 23.76
CA GLY A 255 18.29 26.91 24.58
C GLY A 255 16.80 26.76 24.24
N THR A 256 16.35 25.54 23.95
CA THR A 256 14.98 25.24 23.53
C THR A 256 14.36 24.25 24.48
N VAL A 257 13.22 24.62 25.07
CA VAL A 257 12.36 23.72 25.81
C VAL A 257 11.51 22.92 24.85
N GLN A 258 11.36 21.63 25.11
CA GLN A 258 10.44 20.76 24.39
C GLN A 258 9.66 19.91 25.40
N VAL A 259 8.34 19.90 25.25
CA VAL A 259 7.43 19.07 26.03
C VAL A 259 6.57 18.22 25.11
N LYS A 260 6.22 17.04 25.60
CA LYS A 260 5.31 16.11 24.94
C LYS A 260 4.11 15.85 25.84
N ALA A 261 2.92 16.02 25.26
CA ALA A 261 1.64 15.77 25.91
C ALA A 261 0.90 14.67 25.12
N ARG A 262 0.56 13.57 25.79
CA ARG A 262 -0.23 12.46 25.22
C ARG A 262 -1.69 12.62 25.59
N PHE A 263 -2.56 12.50 24.61
CA PHE A 263 -4.00 12.53 24.78
C PHE A 263 -4.61 11.13 24.61
N GLN A 264 -5.83 10.94 25.11
CA GLN A 264 -6.61 9.71 24.99
C GLN A 264 -7.05 9.48 23.54
N ALA A 265 -7.40 10.55 22.83
CA ALA A 265 -7.79 10.50 21.42
C ALA A 265 -7.10 11.59 20.60
N ARG A 266 -6.85 11.29 19.32
CA ARG A 266 -6.28 12.25 18.36
C ARG A 266 -7.12 13.52 18.21
N ALA A 267 -8.45 13.41 18.21
CA ALA A 267 -9.31 14.59 18.09
C ALA A 267 -9.00 15.64 19.16
N GLN A 268 -8.75 15.20 20.41
CA GLN A 268 -8.37 16.07 21.53
C GLN A 268 -6.97 16.64 21.35
N ALA A 269 -6.00 15.82 20.91
CA ALA A 269 -4.65 16.29 20.59
C ALA A 269 -4.66 17.35 19.47
N LYS A 270 -5.56 17.20 18.49
CA LYS A 270 -5.76 18.16 17.39
C LYS A 270 -6.40 19.45 17.88
N GLU A 271 -7.40 19.38 18.75
CA GLU A 271 -8.00 20.57 19.37
C GLU A 271 -6.95 21.38 20.15
N ALA A 272 -6.11 20.70 20.93
CA ALA A 272 -4.98 21.33 21.62
C ALA A 272 -3.96 21.93 20.64
N TYR A 273 -3.60 21.22 19.58
CA TYR A 273 -2.72 21.74 18.52
C TYR A 273 -3.30 23.01 17.87
N ASP A 274 -4.58 22.99 17.50
CA ASP A 274 -5.25 24.12 16.85
C ASP A 274 -5.34 25.32 17.82
N HIS A 275 -5.57 25.09 19.12
CA HIS A 275 -5.53 26.11 20.16
C HIS A 275 -4.17 26.83 20.21
N PHE A 276 -3.08 26.08 20.35
CA PHE A 276 -1.72 26.65 20.43
C PHE A 276 -1.19 27.20 19.10
N THR A 277 -1.82 26.83 17.98
CA THR A 277 -1.49 27.39 16.66
C THR A 277 -2.22 28.72 16.42
N ARG A 278 -3.45 28.87 16.94
CA ARG A 278 -4.22 30.14 16.88
C ARG A 278 -3.61 31.22 17.78
N ASP A 279 -3.15 30.85 18.97
CA ASP A 279 -2.37 31.74 19.85
C ASP A 279 -0.92 31.24 19.99
N PRO A 280 -0.05 31.57 19.03
CA PRO A 280 1.33 31.11 19.04
C PRO A 280 2.24 31.91 20.00
N LYS A 281 1.72 32.87 20.76
CA LYS A 281 2.51 33.70 21.69
C LYS A 281 1.80 33.86 23.05
N PRO A 282 1.61 32.77 23.80
CA PRO A 282 1.00 32.85 25.11
C PRO A 282 1.81 33.77 26.03
N GLN A 283 1.12 34.51 26.89
CA GLN A 283 1.75 35.49 27.78
C GLN A 283 2.78 34.86 28.72
N CYS A 284 2.59 33.58 29.09
CA CYS A 284 3.44 32.85 30.03
C CYS A 284 4.88 32.61 29.54
N ILE A 285 5.19 32.79 28.25
CA ILE A 285 6.54 32.63 27.67
C ILE A 285 7.19 33.96 27.27
N GLY A 286 6.76 35.07 27.88
CA GLY A 286 7.40 36.38 27.68
C GLY A 286 7.35 36.87 26.23
N GLY A 287 6.27 36.55 25.50
CA GLY A 287 6.08 36.94 24.10
C GLY A 287 6.89 36.12 23.08
N ALA A 288 7.55 35.05 23.52
CA ALA A 288 8.18 34.08 22.62
C ALA A 288 7.14 33.37 21.74
N LYS A 289 7.57 32.87 20.57
CA LYS A 289 6.71 32.05 19.71
C LYS A 289 6.75 30.60 20.18
N LEU A 290 5.60 30.09 20.64
CA LEU A 290 5.35 28.68 20.86
C LEU A 290 5.20 27.98 19.51
N ARG A 291 5.90 26.87 19.32
CA ARG A 291 5.75 26.00 18.14
C ARG A 291 5.07 24.71 18.57
N ALA A 292 3.83 24.55 18.14
CA ALA A 292 3.12 23.29 18.25
C ALA A 292 3.48 22.40 17.05
N SER A 293 3.68 21.10 17.31
CA SER A 293 3.87 20.08 16.30
C SER A 293 3.07 18.86 16.69
N LEU A 294 2.14 18.50 15.83
CA LEU A 294 1.33 17.30 15.97
C LEU A 294 1.66 16.39 14.78
N PRO A 295 2.05 15.13 14.99
CA PRO A 295 2.32 14.20 13.90
C PRO A 295 1.10 14.06 12.98
N ILE A 296 1.35 13.88 11.68
CA ILE A 296 0.30 13.69 10.67
C ILE A 296 -0.26 12.28 10.82
N GLN A 297 -1.59 12.15 10.85
CA GLN A 297 -2.23 10.88 11.21
C GLN A 297 -1.87 9.72 10.28
N TYR A 298 -1.89 10.00 8.97
CA TYR A 298 -1.66 9.00 7.94
C TYR A 298 -0.41 9.39 7.17
N SER A 299 0.71 8.79 7.59
CA SER A 299 1.99 8.93 6.90
C SER A 299 2.44 7.59 6.34
N TYR A 300 2.61 7.52 5.03
CA TYR A 300 3.03 6.31 4.35
C TYR A 300 4.28 6.56 3.54
N SER A 301 5.14 5.54 3.39
CA SER A 301 6.34 5.66 2.53
C SER A 301 6.58 4.41 1.71
N LEU A 302 7.05 4.61 0.48
CA LEU A 302 7.49 3.57 -0.46
C LEU A 302 8.81 3.97 -1.12
N TYR A 303 9.66 2.98 -1.39
CA TYR A 303 10.91 3.17 -2.11
C TYR A 303 10.85 2.44 -3.45
N ILE A 304 11.14 3.16 -4.53
CA ILE A 304 11.19 2.57 -5.88
C ILE A 304 12.56 2.79 -6.53
N PRO A 305 13.04 1.86 -7.38
CA PRO A 305 14.26 2.05 -8.15
C PRO A 305 14.21 3.32 -9.00
N ARG A 306 15.36 3.98 -9.19
CA ARG A 306 15.43 5.25 -9.95
C ARG A 306 15.00 5.07 -11.41
N GLN A 307 15.39 3.97 -12.05
CA GLN A 307 14.97 3.65 -13.42
C GLN A 307 13.43 3.48 -13.54
N GLN A 308 12.81 2.86 -12.53
CA GLN A 308 11.35 2.77 -12.45
C GLN A 308 10.71 4.16 -12.30
N TYR A 309 11.23 5.01 -11.40
CA TYR A 309 10.73 6.37 -11.23
C TYR A 309 10.78 7.16 -12.53
N VAL A 310 11.92 7.13 -13.25
CA VAL A 310 12.08 7.86 -14.52
C VAL A 310 11.03 7.44 -15.55
N ALA A 311 10.76 6.13 -15.68
CA ALA A 311 9.74 5.64 -16.61
C ALA A 311 8.30 6.10 -16.24
N GLN A 312 8.04 6.38 -14.97
CA GLN A 312 6.72 6.72 -14.44
C GLN A 312 6.61 8.18 -13.99
N GLN A 313 7.61 9.01 -14.27
CA GLN A 313 7.75 10.34 -13.72
C GLN A 313 6.53 11.22 -14.02
N SER A 314 6.06 11.25 -15.27
CA SER A 314 4.90 12.06 -15.66
C SER A 314 3.61 11.66 -14.94
N LEU A 315 3.41 10.37 -14.66
CA LEU A 315 2.27 9.88 -13.88
C LEU A 315 2.35 10.29 -12.42
N LEU A 316 3.55 10.16 -11.82
CA LEU A 316 3.79 10.49 -10.42
C LEU A 316 3.73 11.99 -10.17
N ASP A 317 4.29 12.80 -11.07
CA ASP A 317 4.28 14.26 -10.99
C ASP A 317 2.86 14.80 -11.24
N GLY A 318 2.10 14.20 -12.17
CA GLY A 318 0.68 14.49 -12.37
C GLY A 318 -0.15 14.19 -11.12
N LEU A 319 0.06 13.02 -10.51
CA LEU A 319 -0.60 12.64 -9.26
C LEU A 319 -0.20 13.56 -8.09
N ALA A 320 1.06 13.97 -8.00
CA ALA A 320 1.50 14.90 -6.98
C ALA A 320 0.85 16.28 -7.15
N THR A 321 0.70 16.75 -8.39
CA THR A 321 0.07 18.04 -8.72
C THR A 321 -1.42 18.05 -8.37
N GLU A 322 -2.14 16.96 -8.67
CA GLU A 322 -3.56 16.78 -8.34
C GLU A 322 -3.82 16.94 -6.83
N TYR A 323 -2.86 16.51 -5.99
CA TYR A 323 -2.95 16.55 -4.52
C TYR A 323 -2.10 17.66 -3.87
N THR A 324 -1.59 18.63 -4.64
CA THR A 324 -0.75 19.71 -4.08
C THR A 324 -1.58 20.76 -3.33
N ASN A 325 -2.84 20.99 -3.74
CA ASN A 325 -3.70 22.05 -3.20
C ASN A 325 -4.75 21.55 -2.19
N THR A 326 -4.81 20.25 -1.93
CA THR A 326 -5.74 19.66 -0.98
C THR A 326 -5.11 19.63 0.42
N ALA A 327 -5.74 20.28 1.40
CA ALA A 327 -5.34 20.14 2.81
C ALA A 327 -5.51 18.70 3.35
N ALA A 328 -6.22 17.85 2.60
CA ALA A 328 -6.63 16.51 2.96
C ALA A 328 -5.50 15.46 2.87
N ALA A 329 -4.69 15.49 1.80
CA ALA A 329 -3.61 14.54 1.54
C ALA A 329 -2.59 15.11 0.54
N LYS A 330 -1.31 14.79 0.73
CA LYS A 330 -0.18 15.25 -0.08
C LYS A 330 0.75 14.10 -0.44
N LEU A 331 1.20 14.07 -1.70
CA LEU A 331 2.31 13.25 -2.16
C LEU A 331 3.61 14.07 -2.20
N ALA A 332 4.65 13.59 -1.53
CA ALA A 332 5.99 14.14 -1.57
C ALA A 332 6.97 13.14 -2.20
N ILE A 333 7.73 13.61 -3.20
CA ILE A 333 8.74 12.82 -3.90
C ILE A 333 10.11 13.29 -3.42
N HIS A 334 10.88 12.40 -2.80
CA HIS A 334 12.19 12.70 -2.26
C HIS A 334 13.28 12.06 -3.13
N HIS A 335 14.07 12.92 -3.76
CA HIS A 335 15.24 12.50 -4.51
C HIS A 335 16.44 12.35 -3.58
N HIS A 336 17.07 11.19 -3.63
CA HIS A 336 18.34 10.92 -2.98
C HIS A 336 19.47 10.90 -4.03
N ALA A 337 20.69 10.56 -3.59
CA ALA A 337 21.86 10.41 -4.46
C ALA A 337 21.56 9.52 -5.70
N PRO A 338 22.30 9.69 -6.83
CA PRO A 338 22.08 8.99 -8.09
C PRO A 338 21.82 7.48 -7.96
N ASP A 339 22.58 6.81 -7.09
CA ASP A 339 22.54 5.36 -6.91
C ASP A 339 21.49 4.88 -5.89
N LYS A 340 20.78 5.81 -5.25
CA LYS A 340 19.77 5.50 -4.23
C LYS A 340 18.37 5.45 -4.82
N PRO A 341 17.47 4.59 -4.28
CA PRO A 341 16.07 4.56 -4.68
C PRO A 341 15.38 5.90 -4.36
N VAL A 342 14.33 6.21 -5.11
CA VAL A 342 13.49 7.39 -4.87
C VAL A 342 12.47 7.04 -3.78
N ARG A 343 12.32 7.92 -2.78
CA ARG A 343 11.34 7.75 -1.71
C ARG A 343 10.08 8.54 -2.03
N LEU A 344 8.95 7.85 -2.10
CA LEU A 344 7.61 8.41 -2.25
C LEU A 344 6.94 8.43 -0.88
N SER A 345 6.47 9.59 -0.42
CA SER A 345 5.82 9.73 0.88
C SER A 345 4.44 10.34 0.73
N ILE A 346 3.43 9.69 1.29
CA ILE A 346 2.08 10.25 1.41
C ILE A 346 1.89 10.74 2.84
N MET A 347 1.30 11.92 2.99
CA MET A 347 0.95 12.51 4.26
C MET A 347 -0.44 13.10 4.17
N GLY A 348 -1.33 12.77 5.11
CA GLY A 348 -2.65 13.38 5.18
C GLY A 348 -3.33 13.16 6.53
N ASP A 349 -4.33 13.99 6.81
CA ASP A 349 -5.18 13.88 8.00
C ASP A 349 -6.59 13.37 7.65
N GLU A 350 -6.99 13.43 6.38
CA GLU A 350 -8.28 12.88 5.94
C GLU A 350 -8.13 11.44 5.42
N PRO A 351 -8.84 10.46 6.00
CA PRO A 351 -8.66 9.05 5.66
C PRO A 351 -8.99 8.74 4.20
N LYS A 352 -10.16 9.17 3.71
CA LYS A 352 -10.63 8.86 2.35
C LYS A 352 -9.71 9.39 1.26
N ALA A 353 -9.29 10.65 1.37
CA ALA A 353 -8.35 11.27 0.44
C ALA A 353 -6.96 10.59 0.50
N THR A 354 -6.45 10.35 1.71
CA THR A 354 -5.11 9.76 1.89
C THR A 354 -5.06 8.32 1.38
N GLY A 355 -6.09 7.53 1.66
CA GLY A 355 -6.13 6.14 1.24
C GLY A 355 -6.45 5.97 -0.25
N THR A 356 -7.24 6.85 -0.86
CA THR A 356 -7.40 6.89 -2.34
C THR A 356 -6.07 7.20 -3.03
N LEU A 357 -5.34 8.20 -2.54
CA LEU A 357 -4.00 8.54 -3.04
C LEU A 357 -3.01 7.37 -2.86
N LYS A 358 -3.06 6.68 -1.71
CA LYS A 358 -2.25 5.50 -1.41
C LYS A 358 -2.50 4.38 -2.43
N VAL A 359 -3.75 3.98 -2.65
CA VAL A 359 -4.09 2.91 -3.60
C VAL A 359 -3.64 3.25 -5.01
N ARG A 360 -3.88 4.49 -5.47
CA ARG A 360 -3.42 4.94 -6.80
C ARG A 360 -1.91 4.90 -6.93
N LEU A 361 -1.18 5.33 -5.90
CA LEU A 361 0.28 5.32 -5.89
C LEU A 361 0.85 3.89 -5.87
N GLU A 362 0.27 2.99 -5.06
CA GLU A 362 0.63 1.58 -5.02
C GLU A 362 0.40 0.93 -6.39
N ARG A 363 -0.72 1.24 -7.07
CA ARG A 363 -1.01 0.72 -8.42
C ARG A 363 -0.02 1.19 -9.46
N ILE A 364 0.31 2.49 -9.48
CA ILE A 364 1.36 3.01 -10.37
C ILE A 364 2.67 2.28 -10.06
N SER A 365 3.03 2.15 -8.78
CA SER A 365 4.29 1.53 -8.36
C SER A 365 4.36 0.02 -8.61
N GLU A 366 3.22 -0.69 -8.69
CA GLU A 366 3.16 -2.11 -9.02
C GLU A 366 3.53 -2.39 -10.49
N GLY A 367 3.28 -1.42 -11.37
CA GLY A 367 3.47 -1.53 -12.81
C GLY A 367 2.44 -2.42 -13.49
N ASN A 368 2.41 -2.39 -14.82
CA ASN A 368 1.51 -3.20 -15.60
C ASN A 368 2.01 -4.64 -15.67
N ARG A 369 1.17 -5.58 -15.22
CA ARG A 369 1.42 -7.01 -15.36
C ARG A 369 1.23 -7.42 -16.83
N CYS A 370 2.23 -8.10 -17.38
CA CYS A 370 2.20 -8.68 -18.71
C CYS A 370 2.46 -10.19 -18.59
N ASP A 371 1.41 -10.98 -18.83
CA ASP A 371 1.45 -12.45 -18.77
C ASP A 371 2.07 -13.08 -20.03
N LEU A 372 2.67 -12.28 -20.90
CA LEU A 372 3.43 -12.75 -22.06
C LEU A 372 4.84 -13.11 -21.62
N TRP A 373 5.17 -14.40 -21.68
CA TRP A 373 6.44 -14.92 -21.19
C TRP A 373 7.06 -15.93 -22.16
N ASP A 374 8.36 -15.76 -22.36
CA ASP A 374 9.22 -16.75 -22.98
C ASP A 374 10.39 -17.11 -22.05
N ALA A 375 10.81 -18.36 -22.06
CA ALA A 375 11.87 -18.86 -21.17
C ALA A 375 13.22 -18.15 -21.39
N THR A 376 13.48 -17.60 -22.58
CA THR A 376 14.69 -16.82 -22.88
C THR A 376 14.78 -15.54 -22.05
N PHE A 377 13.65 -14.95 -21.64
CA PHE A 377 13.61 -13.74 -20.82
C PHE A 377 14.15 -13.97 -19.40
N ALA A 378 14.23 -15.22 -18.93
CA ALA A 378 14.89 -15.54 -17.67
C ALA A 378 16.41 -15.36 -17.71
N SER A 379 17.00 -15.42 -18.91
CA SER A 379 18.44 -15.31 -19.11
C SER A 379 18.87 -13.85 -19.33
N PRO A 380 20.03 -13.40 -18.81
CA PRO A 380 20.51 -12.03 -19.05
C PRO A 380 20.64 -11.68 -20.54
N LYS A 381 21.08 -12.64 -21.38
CA LYS A 381 21.23 -12.44 -22.83
C LYS A 381 19.88 -12.30 -23.54
N GLY A 382 18.94 -13.20 -23.26
CA GLY A 382 17.60 -13.14 -23.87
C GLY A 382 16.82 -11.91 -23.42
N PHE A 383 16.94 -11.53 -22.13
CA PHE A 383 16.32 -10.31 -21.63
C PHE A 383 16.95 -9.05 -22.23
N ALA A 384 18.28 -9.00 -22.39
CA ALA A 384 18.94 -7.89 -23.09
C ALA A 384 18.47 -7.76 -24.55
N SER A 385 18.24 -8.88 -25.26
CA SER A 385 17.67 -8.89 -26.60
C SER A 385 16.25 -8.30 -26.63
N LEU A 386 15.42 -8.64 -25.65
CA LEU A 386 14.09 -8.05 -25.50
C LEU A 386 14.18 -6.54 -25.24
N LEU A 387 15.04 -6.11 -24.31
CA LEU A 387 15.24 -4.70 -24.01
C LEU A 387 15.75 -3.90 -25.21
N ALA A 388 16.57 -4.50 -26.08
CA ALA A 388 17.04 -3.85 -27.30
C ALA A 388 15.88 -3.49 -28.25
N GLN A 389 14.82 -4.31 -28.31
CA GLN A 389 13.62 -4.02 -29.11
C GLN A 389 12.72 -2.95 -28.50
N LEU A 390 12.87 -2.70 -27.19
CA LEU A 390 12.10 -1.71 -26.45
C LEU A 390 12.85 -0.38 -26.25
N LYS A 391 14.07 -0.24 -26.81
CA LYS A 391 14.98 0.89 -26.57
C LYS A 391 14.37 2.26 -26.88
N ASP A 392 13.51 2.33 -27.90
CA ASP A 392 12.87 3.59 -28.34
C ASP A 392 11.58 3.90 -27.58
N ILE A 393 11.15 3.00 -26.69
CA ILE A 393 9.94 3.16 -25.88
C ILE A 393 10.37 3.57 -24.47
N PRO A 394 9.87 4.68 -23.91
CA PRO A 394 10.24 5.14 -22.57
C PRO A 394 9.56 4.29 -21.49
N VAL A 395 9.98 3.03 -21.38
CA VAL A 395 9.51 2.07 -20.39
C VAL A 395 10.69 1.48 -19.62
N TYR A 396 10.42 1.11 -18.38
CA TYR A 396 11.27 0.21 -17.62
C TYR A 396 10.57 -1.14 -17.55
N VAL A 397 11.25 -2.21 -17.95
CA VAL A 397 10.72 -3.57 -17.89
C VAL A 397 11.54 -4.36 -16.89
N ARG A 398 10.86 -5.09 -16.01
CA ARG A 398 11.50 -6.00 -15.06
C ARG A 398 10.90 -7.40 -15.21
N PRO A 399 11.74 -8.43 -15.41
CA PRO A 399 11.26 -9.80 -15.45
C PRO A 399 11.05 -10.29 -14.02
N ASP A 400 9.92 -10.95 -13.79
CA ASP A 400 9.67 -11.74 -12.58
C ASP A 400 9.87 -13.20 -12.95
N ASN A 401 11.12 -13.65 -12.90
CA ASN A 401 11.51 -15.03 -13.25
C ASN A 401 10.76 -16.09 -12.42
N ARG A 402 10.30 -15.69 -11.23
CA ARG A 402 9.61 -16.54 -10.27
C ARG A 402 8.15 -16.75 -10.70
N LEU A 403 7.46 -15.67 -11.08
CA LEU A 403 6.08 -15.72 -11.57
C LEU A 403 5.98 -15.96 -13.09
N ARG A 404 7.11 -15.98 -13.80
CA ARG A 404 7.18 -16.06 -15.27
C ARG A 404 6.30 -14.99 -15.93
N ILE A 405 6.45 -13.75 -15.50
CA ILE A 405 5.76 -12.59 -16.08
C ILE A 405 6.73 -11.43 -16.30
N LEU A 406 6.34 -10.47 -17.12
CA LEU A 406 7.02 -9.19 -17.26
C LEU A 406 6.20 -8.10 -16.55
N ARG A 407 6.88 -7.25 -15.77
CA ARG A 407 6.29 -6.01 -15.23
C ARG A 407 6.79 -4.83 -16.04
N ILE A 408 5.85 -4.06 -16.59
CA ILE A 408 6.11 -2.92 -17.46
C ILE A 408 5.74 -1.63 -16.73
N PHE A 409 6.72 -0.75 -16.56
CA PHE A 409 6.57 0.54 -15.90
C PHE A 409 6.71 1.64 -16.95
N GLY A 410 5.72 2.51 -17.04
CA GLY A 410 5.65 3.56 -18.06
C GLY A 410 4.31 4.29 -18.05
N THR A 411 4.12 5.22 -18.98
CA THR A 411 2.80 5.81 -19.25
C THR A 411 1.88 4.77 -19.91
N PRO A 412 0.53 4.92 -19.83
CA PRO A 412 -0.40 3.99 -20.47
C PRO A 412 -0.09 3.74 -21.95
N VAL A 413 0.21 4.81 -22.69
CA VAL A 413 0.59 4.75 -24.12
C VAL A 413 1.88 3.96 -24.33
N ALA A 414 2.93 4.25 -23.55
CA ALA A 414 4.21 3.57 -23.68
C ALA A 414 4.12 2.09 -23.28
N THR A 415 3.35 1.79 -22.23
CA THR A 415 3.14 0.40 -21.78
C THR A 415 2.35 -0.43 -22.78
N ALA A 416 1.36 0.16 -23.46
CA ALA A 416 0.63 -0.51 -24.54
C ALA A 416 1.54 -0.80 -25.73
N ALA A 417 2.34 0.18 -26.17
CA ALA A 417 3.31 0.00 -27.25
C ALA A 417 4.36 -1.09 -26.93
N ALA A 418 4.87 -1.09 -25.69
CA ALA A 418 5.79 -2.12 -25.22
C ALA A 418 5.14 -3.51 -25.22
N ARG A 419 3.88 -3.63 -24.80
CA ARG A 419 3.13 -4.90 -24.82
C ARG A 419 3.02 -5.46 -26.24
N THR A 420 2.68 -4.64 -27.23
CA THR A 420 2.61 -5.08 -28.64
C THR A 420 3.97 -5.58 -29.16
N LYS A 421 5.07 -4.92 -28.79
CA LYS A 421 6.42 -5.37 -29.16
C LYS A 421 6.81 -6.68 -28.46
N ILE A 422 6.49 -6.82 -27.18
CA ILE A 422 6.69 -8.06 -26.41
C ILE A 422 5.88 -9.20 -27.05
N GLU A 423 4.63 -8.97 -27.42
CA GLU A 423 3.76 -9.95 -28.07
C GLU A 423 4.34 -10.40 -29.42
N ALA A 424 4.78 -9.45 -30.25
CA ALA A 424 5.46 -9.76 -31.51
C ALA A 424 6.74 -10.58 -31.29
N GLU A 425 7.52 -10.27 -30.24
CA GLU A 425 8.73 -11.01 -29.92
C GLU A 425 8.43 -12.42 -29.40
N VAL A 426 7.43 -12.59 -28.54
CA VAL A 426 6.97 -13.90 -28.09
C VAL A 426 6.47 -14.73 -29.27
N HIS A 427 5.73 -14.14 -30.21
CA HIS A 427 5.30 -14.81 -31.44
C HIS A 427 6.49 -15.18 -32.34
N ARG A 428 7.46 -14.28 -32.52
CA ARG A 428 8.68 -14.56 -33.29
C ARG A 428 9.47 -15.70 -32.66
N LEU A 429 9.64 -15.69 -31.34
CA LEU A 429 10.31 -16.77 -30.61
C LEU A 429 9.54 -18.09 -30.71
N ALA A 430 8.21 -18.05 -30.63
CA ALA A 430 7.36 -19.22 -30.86
C ALA A 430 7.45 -19.76 -32.30
N SER A 431 7.67 -18.92 -33.32
CA SER A 431 7.88 -19.40 -34.69
C SER A 431 9.20 -20.15 -34.91
N LEU A 432 10.16 -19.99 -33.99
CA LEU A 432 11.42 -20.72 -33.99
C LEU A 432 11.30 -22.09 -33.29
N ASP A 433 10.15 -22.35 -32.66
CA ASP A 433 9.87 -23.59 -31.95
C ASP A 433 9.53 -24.70 -32.97
N TYR A 434 10.34 -25.76 -33.01
CA TYR A 434 10.04 -26.96 -33.77
C TYR A 434 9.27 -27.94 -32.89
N THR A 435 8.01 -28.18 -33.24
CA THR A 435 7.11 -29.06 -32.49
C THR A 435 6.98 -30.42 -33.18
N VAL A 436 7.14 -31.50 -32.41
CA VAL A 436 6.94 -32.87 -32.88
C VAL A 436 5.92 -33.58 -31.99
N HIS A 437 4.97 -34.27 -32.61
CA HIS A 437 4.06 -35.17 -31.91
C HIS A 437 4.77 -36.47 -31.56
N LEU A 438 4.85 -36.77 -30.27
CA LEU A 438 5.38 -38.02 -29.75
C LEU A 438 4.30 -39.10 -29.80
N LYS A 439 4.70 -40.30 -30.22
CA LYS A 439 3.86 -41.50 -30.09
C LYS A 439 3.75 -41.88 -28.62
N LYS A 440 2.63 -42.50 -28.21
CA LYS A 440 2.36 -42.87 -26.82
C LYS A 440 3.53 -43.61 -26.15
N HIS A 441 4.12 -44.62 -26.82
CA HIS A 441 5.26 -45.38 -26.29
C HIS A 441 6.59 -44.59 -26.21
N SER A 442 6.74 -43.50 -26.97
CA SER A 442 7.94 -42.65 -26.93
C SER A 442 7.93 -41.70 -25.72
N VAL A 443 6.76 -41.40 -25.15
CA VAL A 443 6.61 -40.44 -24.05
C VAL A 443 7.42 -40.87 -22.83
N GLY A 444 7.32 -42.14 -22.41
CA GLY A 444 8.09 -42.67 -21.29
C GLY A 444 9.60 -42.55 -21.46
N PHE A 445 10.13 -42.74 -22.69
CA PHE A 445 11.56 -42.53 -22.98
C PHE A 445 11.98 -41.07 -22.81
N PHE A 446 11.19 -40.13 -23.34
CA PHE A 446 11.51 -38.70 -23.24
C PHE A 446 11.41 -38.18 -21.80
N VAL A 447 10.48 -38.69 -20.99
CA VAL A 447 10.38 -38.32 -19.57
C VAL A 447 11.57 -38.84 -18.76
N ARG A 448 12.06 -40.06 -19.04
CA ARG A 448 13.17 -40.69 -18.29
C ARG A 448 14.54 -40.17 -18.68
N GLU A 449 14.83 -40.07 -19.98
CA GLU A 449 16.20 -39.88 -20.46
C GLU A 449 16.28 -38.84 -21.58
N GLY A 450 15.37 -38.92 -22.56
CA GLY A 450 15.43 -38.10 -23.77
C GLY A 450 15.36 -36.58 -23.52
N LEU A 451 14.58 -36.14 -22.53
CA LEU A 451 14.47 -34.72 -22.17
C LEU A 451 15.75 -34.19 -21.51
N ALA A 452 16.40 -34.98 -20.65
CA ALA A 452 17.64 -34.58 -19.98
C ALA A 452 18.77 -34.43 -21.01
N SER A 453 18.92 -35.41 -21.91
CA SER A 453 19.91 -35.36 -22.99
C SER A 453 19.68 -34.19 -23.95
N LEU A 454 18.41 -33.86 -24.28
CA LEU A 454 18.10 -32.70 -25.10
C LEU A 454 18.41 -31.37 -24.39
N LYS A 455 18.14 -31.29 -23.09
CA LYS A 455 18.44 -30.08 -22.30
C LYS A 455 19.94 -29.85 -22.15
N GLU A 456 20.73 -30.90 -22.02
CA GLU A 456 22.20 -30.80 -21.98
C GLU A 456 22.77 -30.27 -23.31
N LEU A 457 22.21 -30.72 -24.42
CA LEU A 457 22.71 -30.38 -25.76
C LEU A 457 22.23 -29.02 -26.28
N VAL A 458 20.97 -28.64 -25.99
CA VAL A 458 20.33 -27.44 -26.55
C VAL A 458 20.11 -26.34 -25.50
N GLY A 459 20.31 -26.65 -24.22
CA GLY A 459 20.07 -25.74 -23.10
C GLY A 459 18.67 -25.86 -22.51
N GLU A 460 18.56 -25.68 -21.19
CA GLU A 460 17.37 -26.02 -20.41
C GLU A 460 16.09 -25.27 -20.81
N ASN A 461 16.22 -24.02 -21.29
CA ASN A 461 15.10 -23.18 -21.70
C ASN A 461 14.61 -23.41 -23.14
N ASN A 462 15.32 -24.24 -23.90
CA ASN A 462 15.07 -24.45 -25.33
C ASN A 462 14.33 -25.76 -25.62
N VAL A 463 13.94 -26.52 -24.59
CA VAL A 463 13.24 -27.80 -24.75
C VAL A 463 12.03 -27.83 -23.83
N LYS A 464 10.84 -28.04 -24.38
CA LYS A 464 9.58 -28.17 -23.64
C LYS A 464 8.92 -29.49 -24.03
N LEU A 465 8.54 -30.29 -23.04
CA LEU A 465 7.78 -31.53 -23.23
C LEU A 465 6.38 -31.33 -22.65
N ASN A 466 5.36 -31.47 -23.48
CA ASN A 466 3.96 -31.41 -23.12
C ASN A 466 3.35 -32.82 -23.23
N VAL A 467 3.27 -33.49 -22.08
CA VAL A 467 2.71 -34.85 -21.97
C VAL A 467 1.19 -34.88 -21.83
N THR A 468 0.55 -33.73 -21.56
CA THR A 468 -0.91 -33.62 -21.39
C THR A 468 -1.64 -33.31 -22.70
N ALA A 469 -0.93 -32.81 -23.72
CA ALA A 469 -1.46 -32.71 -25.07
C ALA A 469 -1.77 -34.12 -25.62
N SER A 470 -2.88 -34.28 -26.34
CA SER A 470 -3.22 -35.53 -27.01
C SER A 470 -3.23 -35.29 -28.53
N PRO A 471 -2.21 -35.76 -29.27
CA PRO A 471 -1.02 -36.52 -28.84
C PRO A 471 0.05 -35.64 -28.16
N ALA A 472 0.87 -36.25 -27.28
CA ALA A 472 1.92 -35.56 -26.54
C ALA A 472 2.90 -34.85 -27.49
N THR A 473 3.40 -33.68 -27.11
CA THR A 473 4.29 -32.87 -27.96
C THR A 473 5.61 -32.59 -27.29
N ILE A 474 6.68 -32.61 -28.08
CA ILE A 474 7.97 -32.06 -27.69
C ILE A 474 8.30 -30.89 -28.59
N VAL A 475 8.68 -29.79 -27.96
CA VAL A 475 9.02 -28.53 -28.59
C VAL A 475 10.50 -28.27 -28.34
N ILE A 476 11.26 -28.06 -29.40
CA ILE A 476 12.67 -27.70 -29.31
C ILE A 476 12.92 -26.37 -30.01
N ARG A 477 13.84 -25.57 -29.48
CA ARG A 477 14.29 -24.31 -30.08
C ARG A 477 15.78 -24.40 -30.38
N GLY A 478 16.14 -24.49 -31.67
CA GLY A 478 17.53 -24.63 -32.10
C GLY A 478 17.67 -24.83 -33.60
N GLY A 479 18.92 -24.80 -34.09
CA GLY A 479 19.25 -25.03 -35.50
C GLY A 479 19.15 -26.50 -35.92
N ASP A 480 19.69 -26.83 -37.09
CA ASP A 480 19.64 -28.19 -37.65
C ASP A 480 20.21 -29.27 -36.74
N ASP A 481 21.24 -28.94 -35.96
CA ASP A 481 21.85 -29.87 -35.01
C ASP A 481 20.88 -30.30 -33.89
N ALA A 482 20.08 -29.37 -33.36
CA ALA A 482 19.06 -29.66 -32.35
C ALA A 482 17.93 -30.52 -32.94
N ARG A 483 17.53 -30.23 -34.19
CA ARG A 483 16.54 -31.02 -34.93
C ARG A 483 17.03 -32.45 -35.18
N HIS A 484 18.30 -32.60 -35.58
CA HIS A 484 18.94 -33.91 -35.75
C HIS A 484 19.03 -34.68 -34.43
N ALA A 485 19.41 -34.02 -33.34
CA ALA A 485 19.47 -34.64 -32.02
C ALA A 485 18.09 -35.15 -31.55
N LEU A 486 17.04 -34.34 -31.71
CA LEU A 486 15.67 -34.75 -31.40
C LEU A 486 15.24 -35.93 -32.27
N ARG A 487 15.50 -35.89 -33.58
CA ARG A 487 15.12 -36.97 -34.51
C ARG A 487 15.83 -38.28 -34.19
N ARG A 488 17.10 -38.21 -33.77
CA ARG A 488 17.88 -39.37 -33.29
C ARG A 488 17.26 -39.98 -32.03
N LEU A 489 16.88 -39.16 -31.05
CA LEU A 489 16.24 -39.60 -29.80
C LEU A 489 14.84 -40.17 -30.04
N ILE A 490 14.07 -39.60 -30.96
CA ILE A 490 12.79 -40.18 -31.39
C ILE A 490 13.03 -41.58 -31.97
N ASN A 491 13.99 -41.75 -32.88
CA ASN A 491 14.29 -43.06 -33.47
C ASN A 491 14.75 -44.09 -32.42
N GLN A 492 15.55 -43.66 -31.43
CA GLN A 492 15.94 -44.52 -30.29
C GLN A 492 14.73 -44.92 -29.43
N SER A 493 13.78 -44.01 -29.21
CA SER A 493 12.54 -44.32 -28.47
C SER A 493 11.63 -45.34 -29.19
N LEU A 494 11.78 -45.47 -30.52
CA LEU A 494 11.03 -46.42 -31.33
C LEU A 494 11.73 -47.80 -31.41
N GLY A 495 13.02 -47.87 -31.06
CA GLY A 495 13.86 -49.07 -31.21
C GLY A 495 14.06 -49.91 -29.95
N ASN A 496 13.80 -49.37 -28.76
CA ASN A 496 13.87 -50.14 -27.51
C ASN A 496 12.48 -50.67 -27.12
N GLY A 497 12.40 -51.99 -26.98
CA GLY A 497 11.18 -52.81 -26.96
C GLY A 497 10.21 -52.60 -25.80
N GLN A 498 9.10 -53.34 -25.92
CA GLN A 498 8.03 -53.50 -24.94
C GLN A 498 8.59 -53.64 -23.51
N PRO A 499 7.99 -53.00 -22.49
CA PRO A 499 8.20 -53.44 -21.13
C PRO A 499 7.49 -54.79 -20.97
N GLU A 500 8.28 -55.85 -20.71
CA GLU A 500 7.76 -57.13 -20.25
C GLU A 500 6.93 -56.94 -18.98
N SER A 501 5.83 -57.69 -18.95
CA SER A 501 4.90 -57.80 -17.83
C SER A 501 5.63 -58.09 -16.51
N SER A 502 5.64 -57.11 -15.62
CA SER A 502 5.71 -57.33 -14.19
C SER A 502 4.75 -56.35 -13.53
N SER A 503 4.16 -56.76 -12.42
CA SER A 503 3.09 -56.11 -11.64
C SER A 503 3.38 -54.66 -11.21
N GLN A 504 3.48 -53.73 -12.16
CA GLN A 504 3.77 -52.32 -11.91
C GLN A 504 2.47 -51.53 -12.00
N GLN A 505 2.14 -50.77 -10.94
CA GLN A 505 1.02 -49.82 -10.96
C GLN A 505 1.17 -48.88 -12.16
N GLN A 506 0.07 -48.57 -12.84
CA GLN A 506 0.02 -47.61 -13.95
C GLN A 506 -0.24 -46.20 -13.40
N CYS A 507 0.47 -45.21 -13.94
CA CYS A 507 0.31 -43.81 -13.58
C CYS A 507 -1.02 -43.28 -14.13
N PRO A 508 -1.93 -42.72 -13.30
CA PRO A 508 -3.23 -42.20 -13.78
C PRO A 508 -3.15 -41.01 -14.73
N ILE A 509 -1.98 -40.36 -14.84
CA ILE A 509 -1.78 -39.18 -15.70
C ILE A 509 -1.22 -39.57 -17.07
N CYS A 510 -0.21 -40.43 -17.12
CA CYS A 510 0.46 -40.80 -18.38
C CYS A 510 0.08 -42.19 -18.90
N PHE A 511 -0.65 -43.00 -18.11
CA PHE A 511 -1.06 -44.37 -18.41
C PHE A 511 0.10 -45.36 -18.68
N ASP A 512 1.33 -44.96 -18.40
CA ASP A 512 2.52 -45.81 -18.46
C ASP A 512 2.84 -46.42 -17.08
N ALA A 513 3.72 -47.42 -17.06
CA ALA A 513 4.32 -47.92 -15.83
C ALA A 513 4.96 -46.77 -15.04
N VAL A 514 4.70 -46.71 -13.73
CA VAL A 514 5.13 -45.59 -12.91
C VAL A 514 6.66 -45.49 -12.87
N SER A 515 7.20 -44.36 -13.32
CA SER A 515 8.62 -44.02 -13.22
C SER A 515 8.87 -43.10 -12.03
N ASN A 516 9.83 -43.47 -11.16
CA ASN A 516 10.07 -42.80 -9.87
C ASN A 516 8.76 -42.60 -9.07
N PRO A 517 8.19 -43.70 -8.54
CA PRO A 517 6.85 -43.71 -7.99
C PRO A 517 6.71 -42.83 -6.75
N PHE A 518 5.71 -41.96 -6.78
CA PHE A 518 5.21 -41.28 -5.61
C PHE A 518 3.79 -41.78 -5.34
N ALA A 519 3.59 -42.45 -4.20
CA ALA A 519 2.28 -42.92 -3.80
C ALA A 519 1.56 -41.84 -2.97
N LEU A 520 0.34 -41.50 -3.38
CA LEU A 520 -0.55 -40.71 -2.53
C LEU A 520 -1.06 -41.55 -1.37
N ALA A 521 -1.65 -40.90 -0.37
CA ALA A 521 -2.18 -41.55 0.82
C ALA A 521 -3.38 -42.49 0.54
N CYS A 522 -4.03 -42.37 -0.62
CA CYS A 522 -5.04 -43.32 -1.12
C CYS A 522 -4.43 -44.61 -1.72
N GLY A 523 -3.10 -44.69 -1.88
CA GLY A 523 -2.40 -45.85 -2.42
C GLY A 523 -2.15 -45.81 -3.93
N HIS A 524 -2.67 -44.80 -4.65
CA HIS A 524 -2.39 -44.59 -6.07
C HIS A 524 -1.00 -43.99 -6.28
N ALA A 525 -0.23 -44.61 -7.18
CA ALA A 525 1.11 -44.16 -7.53
C ALA A 525 1.13 -43.33 -8.80
N TYR A 526 1.90 -42.25 -8.77
CA TYR A 526 2.11 -41.34 -9.87
C TYR A 526 3.60 -41.29 -10.23
N CYS A 527 3.90 -41.02 -11.50
CA CYS A 527 5.24 -40.58 -11.86
C CYS A 527 5.51 -39.23 -11.17
N SER A 528 6.62 -39.10 -10.44
CA SER A 528 6.96 -37.85 -9.74
C SER A 528 6.92 -36.62 -10.65
N GLY A 529 7.34 -36.76 -11.92
CA GLY A 529 7.25 -35.69 -12.93
C GLY A 529 5.81 -35.34 -13.34
N CYS A 530 4.94 -36.33 -13.47
CA CYS A 530 3.53 -36.12 -13.80
C CYS A 530 2.78 -35.41 -12.67
N LEU A 531 3.01 -35.83 -11.42
CA LEU A 531 2.39 -35.22 -10.25
C LEU A 531 2.83 -33.77 -10.08
N ARG A 532 4.13 -33.49 -10.23
CA ARG A 532 4.64 -32.10 -10.24
C ARG A 532 3.97 -31.24 -11.30
N HIS A 533 3.83 -31.76 -12.51
CA HIS A 533 3.22 -31.02 -13.61
C HIS A 533 1.76 -30.71 -13.32
N PHE A 534 0.98 -31.71 -12.89
CA PHE A 534 -0.42 -31.55 -12.48
C PHE A 534 -0.62 -30.46 -11.43
N LEU A 535 0.19 -30.47 -10.37
CA LEU A 535 0.13 -29.46 -9.32
C LEU A 535 0.51 -28.06 -9.83
N SER A 536 1.47 -27.97 -10.74
CA SER A 536 1.93 -26.68 -11.29
C SER A 536 0.93 -26.03 -12.25
N THR A 537 0.06 -26.81 -12.90
CA THR A 537 -0.92 -26.32 -13.88
C THR A 537 -2.31 -26.12 -13.30
N ALA A 538 -2.62 -26.76 -12.16
CA ALA A 538 -3.95 -26.73 -11.52
C ALA A 538 -4.51 -25.31 -11.32
N GLY A 539 -3.66 -24.33 -10.99
CA GLY A 539 -4.07 -22.93 -10.81
C GLY A 539 -4.55 -22.25 -12.11
N GLY A 540 -3.97 -22.59 -13.25
CA GLY A 540 -4.34 -21.99 -14.54
C GLY A 540 -5.69 -22.48 -15.08
N ILE A 541 -6.06 -23.72 -14.75
CA ILE A 541 -7.32 -24.35 -15.17
C ILE A 541 -8.43 -24.27 -14.10
N LYS A 542 -8.18 -23.57 -12.98
CA LYS A 542 -9.09 -23.45 -11.82
C LYS A 542 -9.63 -24.81 -11.33
N GLN A 543 -8.80 -25.86 -11.34
CA GLN A 543 -9.22 -27.21 -10.94
C GLN A 543 -9.05 -27.38 -9.43
N PHE A 544 -10.09 -27.05 -8.68
CA PHE A 544 -10.13 -27.17 -7.22
C PHE A 544 -11.45 -27.82 -6.76
N PRO A 545 -11.44 -28.63 -5.68
CA PRO A 545 -10.28 -29.01 -4.85
C PRO A 545 -9.32 -29.99 -5.54
N LEU A 546 -8.07 -30.07 -5.07
CA LEU A 546 -7.05 -31.00 -5.61
C LEU A 546 -7.33 -32.43 -5.12
N GLN A 547 -7.73 -33.29 -6.06
CA GLN A 547 -8.13 -34.67 -5.78
C GLN A 547 -7.28 -35.68 -6.56
N CYS A 548 -7.19 -36.89 -6.01
CA CYS A 548 -6.61 -38.04 -6.67
C CYS A 548 -7.42 -38.42 -7.92
N LEU A 549 -6.71 -38.63 -9.03
CA LEU A 549 -7.24 -39.09 -10.32
C LEU A 549 -7.13 -40.61 -10.52
N GLY A 550 -6.75 -41.35 -9.47
CA GLY A 550 -6.71 -42.81 -9.50
C GLY A 550 -8.07 -43.45 -9.77
N ASP A 551 -8.07 -44.71 -10.17
CA ASP A 551 -9.27 -45.49 -10.53
C ASP A 551 -10.13 -44.79 -11.59
N GLU A 552 -9.48 -44.34 -12.68
CA GLU A 552 -10.15 -43.61 -13.77
C GLU A 552 -10.90 -42.34 -13.29
N GLY A 553 -10.41 -41.71 -12.22
CA GLY A 553 -10.98 -40.50 -11.63
C GLY A 553 -12.02 -40.72 -10.53
N GLN A 554 -12.26 -41.98 -10.11
CA GLN A 554 -13.24 -42.30 -9.06
C GLN A 554 -12.70 -42.13 -7.64
N CYS A 555 -11.38 -42.14 -7.42
CA CYS A 555 -10.80 -42.10 -6.08
C CYS A 555 -11.19 -40.84 -5.29
N LYS A 556 -11.13 -39.65 -5.91
CA LYS A 556 -11.52 -38.33 -5.34
C LYS A 556 -10.90 -37.95 -3.98
N GLU A 557 -9.96 -38.73 -3.47
CA GLU A 557 -9.28 -38.46 -2.22
C GLU A 557 -8.48 -37.15 -2.32
N MET A 558 -8.58 -36.28 -1.32
CA MET A 558 -7.89 -34.98 -1.31
C MET A 558 -6.37 -35.14 -1.22
N ILE A 559 -5.60 -34.36 -1.98
CA ILE A 559 -4.13 -34.37 -1.90
C ILE A 559 -3.66 -33.56 -0.68
N SER A 560 -2.80 -34.16 0.16
CA SER A 560 -2.31 -33.50 1.39
C SER A 560 -1.41 -32.29 1.10
N ILE A 561 -1.42 -31.29 2.00
CA ILE A 561 -0.55 -30.10 1.88
C ILE A 561 0.95 -30.45 1.82
N PRO A 562 1.49 -31.34 2.68
CA PRO A 562 2.89 -31.73 2.60
C PRO A 562 3.28 -32.28 1.22
N THR A 563 2.39 -33.05 0.58
CA THR A 563 2.61 -33.54 -0.78
C THR A 563 2.72 -32.37 -1.77
N VAL A 564 1.83 -31.38 -1.67
CA VAL A 564 1.86 -30.20 -2.56
C VAL A 564 3.16 -29.40 -2.37
N GLU A 565 3.57 -29.16 -1.12
CA GLU A 565 4.80 -28.43 -0.77
C GLU A 565 6.08 -29.16 -1.24
N GLN A 566 6.07 -30.48 -1.31
CA GLN A 566 7.19 -31.28 -1.79
C GLN A 566 7.47 -31.09 -3.29
N PHE A 567 6.42 -30.87 -4.09
CA PHE A 567 6.53 -30.79 -5.55
C PHE A 567 6.55 -29.36 -6.09
N LEU A 568 6.06 -28.38 -5.34
CA LEU A 568 5.99 -26.98 -5.75
C LEU A 568 7.03 -26.12 -5.03
N ARG A 569 7.63 -25.18 -5.76
CA ARG A 569 8.45 -24.14 -5.12
C ARG A 569 7.56 -23.18 -4.35
N PRO A 570 8.06 -22.50 -3.29
CA PRO A 570 7.24 -21.61 -2.45
C PRO A 570 6.39 -20.60 -3.23
N ALA A 571 6.91 -20.05 -4.33
CA ALA A 571 6.18 -19.07 -5.13
C ALA A 571 5.15 -19.66 -6.10
N GLU A 572 5.39 -20.89 -6.57
CA GLU A 572 4.40 -21.64 -7.36
C GLU A 572 3.22 -22.00 -6.46
N LEU A 573 3.51 -22.41 -5.22
CA LEU A 573 2.51 -22.61 -4.19
C LEU A 573 1.73 -21.33 -3.88
N ASP A 574 2.40 -20.20 -3.63
CA ASP A 574 1.70 -18.92 -3.38
C ASP A 574 0.74 -18.54 -4.52
N THR A 575 1.17 -18.72 -5.77
CA THR A 575 0.33 -18.47 -6.97
C THR A 575 -0.87 -19.42 -7.02
N LEU A 576 -0.65 -20.70 -6.70
CA LEU A 576 -1.71 -21.70 -6.64
C LEU A 576 -2.73 -21.35 -5.57
N LEU A 577 -2.29 -20.95 -4.38
CA LEU A 577 -3.15 -20.52 -3.28
C LEU A 577 -3.94 -19.24 -3.61
N GLU A 578 -3.34 -18.28 -4.31
CA GLU A 578 -4.05 -17.11 -4.85
C GLU A 578 -5.17 -17.53 -5.82
N ALA A 579 -4.90 -18.47 -6.73
CA ALA A 579 -5.90 -18.98 -7.68
C ALA A 579 -7.04 -19.76 -7.00
N VAL A 580 -6.70 -20.61 -6.02
CA VAL A 580 -7.69 -21.29 -5.16
C VAL A 580 -8.61 -20.26 -4.51
N PHE A 581 -8.02 -19.24 -3.89
CA PHE A 581 -8.79 -18.24 -3.15
C PHE A 581 -9.67 -17.38 -4.05
N GLN A 582 -9.18 -16.98 -5.23
CA GLN A 582 -9.99 -16.29 -6.22
C GLN A 582 -11.19 -17.14 -6.67
N THR A 583 -10.97 -18.43 -6.92
CA THR A 583 -12.04 -19.37 -7.28
C THR A 583 -13.06 -19.52 -6.14
N TYR A 584 -12.60 -19.52 -4.88
CA TYR A 584 -13.48 -19.52 -3.72
C TYR A 584 -14.35 -18.26 -3.65
N LEU A 585 -13.77 -17.07 -3.86
CA LEU A 585 -14.51 -15.81 -3.88
C LEU A 585 -15.56 -15.76 -4.99
N ASP A 586 -15.22 -16.27 -6.19
CA ASP A 586 -16.14 -16.38 -7.33
C ASP A 586 -17.37 -17.25 -6.97
N GLN A 587 -17.20 -18.26 -6.11
CA GLN A 587 -18.25 -19.17 -5.66
C GLN A 587 -19.07 -18.66 -4.47
N HIS A 588 -18.59 -17.62 -3.74
CA HIS A 588 -19.21 -17.11 -2.51
C HIS A 588 -19.50 -15.59 -2.56
N PRO A 589 -20.21 -15.07 -3.58
CA PRO A 589 -20.47 -13.63 -3.73
C PRO A 589 -21.38 -13.02 -2.65
N ASP A 590 -22.16 -13.86 -1.96
CA ASP A 590 -23.09 -13.46 -0.89
C ASP A 590 -22.41 -13.45 0.50
N GLU A 591 -21.21 -14.01 0.63
CA GLU A 591 -20.46 -14.03 1.89
C GLU A 591 -19.34 -12.97 1.90
N PHE A 592 -18.69 -12.74 0.76
CA PHE A 592 -17.56 -11.82 0.64
C PHE A 592 -17.74 -10.82 -0.50
N ARG A 593 -17.30 -9.58 -0.27
CA ARG A 593 -17.28 -8.54 -1.30
C ARG A 593 -15.98 -7.77 -1.29
N TYR A 594 -15.58 -7.30 -2.46
CA TYR A 594 -14.46 -6.38 -2.62
C TYR A 594 -14.81 -4.99 -2.08
N CYS A 595 -13.80 -4.28 -1.56
CA CYS A 595 -13.92 -2.88 -1.20
C CYS A 595 -14.44 -2.06 -2.39
N THR A 596 -15.34 -1.12 -2.13
CA THR A 596 -15.96 -0.28 -3.18
C THR A 596 -14.97 0.70 -3.82
N THR A 597 -13.81 0.92 -3.20
CA THR A 597 -12.76 1.77 -3.77
C THR A 597 -12.15 1.07 -4.99
N PRO A 598 -12.18 1.69 -6.18
CA PRO A 598 -11.56 1.12 -7.37
C PRO A 598 -10.12 0.68 -7.09
N ASP A 599 -9.74 -0.48 -7.63
CA ASP A 599 -8.41 -1.09 -7.51
C ASP A 599 -7.98 -1.52 -6.10
N CYS A 600 -8.84 -1.35 -5.10
CA CYS A 600 -8.58 -1.90 -3.77
C CYS A 600 -8.89 -3.41 -3.77
N SER A 601 -7.86 -4.24 -3.61
CA SER A 601 -8.01 -5.70 -3.53
C SER A 601 -8.43 -6.22 -2.15
N GLN A 602 -8.87 -5.33 -1.25
CA GLN A 602 -9.35 -5.74 0.06
C GLN A 602 -10.74 -6.35 -0.07
N ILE A 603 -10.97 -7.43 0.66
CA ILE A 603 -12.28 -8.05 0.77
C ILE A 603 -12.80 -7.90 2.21
N TYR A 604 -14.11 -7.80 2.36
CA TYR A 604 -14.78 -7.83 3.65
C TYR A 604 -15.93 -8.84 3.62
N ARG A 605 -16.32 -9.28 4.81
CA ARG A 605 -17.42 -10.19 5.02
C ARG A 605 -18.75 -9.43 5.04
N LEU A 606 -19.75 -9.94 4.35
CA LEU A 606 -21.10 -9.40 4.36
C LEU A 606 -21.83 -9.77 5.65
N ALA A 607 -22.73 -8.90 6.10
CA ALA A 607 -23.60 -9.20 7.24
C ALA A 607 -24.55 -10.36 6.88
N THR A 608 -24.61 -11.37 7.74
CA THR A 608 -25.55 -12.48 7.58
C THR A 608 -26.97 -12.02 7.90
N SER A 609 -27.98 -12.71 7.37
CA SER A 609 -29.39 -12.47 7.70
C SER A 609 -29.61 -12.49 9.22
N GLY A 610 -30.00 -11.35 9.79
CA GLY A 610 -30.21 -11.18 11.24
C GLY A 610 -29.14 -10.36 11.98
N THR A 611 -27.99 -10.10 11.37
CA THR A 611 -27.01 -9.12 11.89
C THR A 611 -27.27 -7.73 11.33
N GLN A 612 -27.25 -6.69 12.18
CA GLN A 612 -27.39 -5.32 11.71
C GLN A 612 -26.16 -4.91 10.86
N PRO A 613 -26.39 -4.33 9.68
CA PRO A 613 -25.31 -3.75 8.89
C PRO A 613 -24.57 -2.67 9.66
N MET A 614 -23.25 -2.61 9.49
CA MET A 614 -22.39 -1.65 10.15
C MET A 614 -21.35 -1.09 9.17
N ALA A 615 -20.84 0.10 9.49
CA ALA A 615 -19.74 0.70 8.77
C ALA A 615 -18.41 0.05 9.17
N LEU A 616 -17.62 -0.36 8.18
CA LEU A 616 -16.27 -0.88 8.32
C LEU A 616 -15.29 0.04 7.62
N GLN A 617 -14.17 0.37 8.26
CA GLN A 617 -13.11 1.12 7.61
C GLN A 617 -12.10 0.18 6.96
N CYS A 618 -11.82 0.40 5.66
CA CYS A 618 -10.85 -0.40 4.93
C CYS A 618 -9.41 -0.17 5.44
N PRO A 619 -8.66 -1.23 5.79
CA PRO A 619 -7.30 -1.09 6.32
C PRO A 619 -6.29 -0.59 5.27
N SER A 620 -6.59 -0.77 3.97
CA SER A 620 -5.68 -0.39 2.89
C SER A 620 -5.98 0.98 2.32
N CYS A 621 -7.25 1.27 2.01
CA CYS A 621 -7.67 2.51 1.37
C CYS A 621 -8.37 3.49 2.32
N LEU A 622 -8.54 3.14 3.60
CA LEU A 622 -9.13 3.98 4.66
C LEU A 622 -10.58 4.45 4.40
N THR A 623 -11.19 4.06 3.28
CA THR A 623 -12.59 4.31 2.93
C THR A 623 -13.52 3.44 3.78
N SER A 624 -14.61 4.03 4.25
CA SER A 624 -15.67 3.30 4.93
C SER A 624 -16.58 2.58 3.93
N VAL A 625 -16.93 1.33 4.23
CA VAL A 625 -17.87 0.48 3.48
C VAL A 625 -18.94 -0.06 4.42
N CYS A 626 -20.12 -0.36 3.92
CA CYS A 626 -21.20 -0.98 4.68
C CYS A 626 -21.17 -2.50 4.51
N THR A 627 -21.35 -3.26 5.60
CA THR A 627 -21.44 -4.73 5.55
C THR A 627 -22.66 -5.27 4.78
N ALA A 628 -23.60 -4.41 4.39
CA ALA A 628 -24.65 -4.75 3.43
C ALA A 628 -24.18 -4.77 1.97
N GLY A 629 -22.90 -4.47 1.71
CA GLY A 629 -22.27 -4.65 0.40
C GLY A 629 -22.15 -3.38 -0.45
N HIS A 630 -22.26 -2.20 0.15
CA HIS A 630 -22.27 -0.93 -0.58
C HIS A 630 -21.45 0.16 0.13
N GLU A 631 -21.43 1.36 -0.45
CA GLU A 631 -20.78 2.53 0.13
C GLU A 631 -21.37 2.87 1.50
N ASP A 632 -20.53 3.39 2.40
CA ASP A 632 -20.98 3.88 3.70
C ASP A 632 -21.95 5.06 3.56
N HIS A 633 -22.93 5.12 4.46
CA HIS A 633 -24.07 6.03 4.42
C HIS A 633 -24.40 6.54 5.83
N PRO A 634 -23.52 7.38 6.41
CA PRO A 634 -23.65 7.81 7.80
C PRO A 634 -24.97 8.56 8.00
N GLY A 635 -25.72 8.16 9.03
CA GLY A 635 -27.00 8.78 9.38
C GLY A 635 -28.20 8.30 8.57
N GLN A 636 -28.05 7.31 7.69
CA GLN A 636 -29.15 6.67 6.95
C GLN A 636 -29.18 5.17 7.23
N THR A 637 -30.35 4.56 7.18
CA THR A 637 -30.47 3.10 7.16
C THR A 637 -30.11 2.54 5.78
N CYS A 638 -29.75 1.25 5.69
CA CYS A 638 -29.49 0.63 4.39
C CYS A 638 -30.72 0.63 3.47
N GLU A 639 -31.94 0.62 4.04
CA GLU A 639 -33.20 0.69 3.30
C GLU A 639 -33.40 2.08 2.68
N GLU A 640 -33.20 3.14 3.46
CA GLU A 640 -33.23 4.53 2.98
C GLU A 640 -32.19 4.77 1.90
N TRP A 641 -30.97 4.26 2.08
CA TRP A 641 -29.91 4.38 1.09
C TRP A 641 -30.27 3.70 -0.24
N LYS A 642 -30.85 2.50 -0.19
CA LYS A 642 -31.32 1.78 -1.37
C LYS A 642 -32.44 2.54 -2.07
N LEU A 643 -33.42 3.02 -1.31
CA LEU A 643 -34.55 3.77 -1.83
C LEU A 643 -34.09 5.07 -2.52
N HIS A 644 -33.17 5.81 -1.92
CA HIS A 644 -32.62 7.04 -2.48
C HIS A 644 -31.78 6.82 -3.74
N ARG A 645 -31.32 5.60 -4.00
CA ARG A 645 -30.56 5.23 -5.21
C ARG A 645 -31.36 4.39 -6.19
N ASP A 646 -32.63 4.11 -5.91
CA ASP A 646 -33.52 3.46 -6.85
C ASP A 646 -33.86 4.46 -7.98
N PRO A 647 -33.48 4.20 -9.24
CA PRO A 647 -33.76 5.10 -10.35
C PRO A 647 -35.25 5.39 -10.50
N ALA A 648 -36.12 4.42 -10.22
CA ALA A 648 -37.57 4.60 -10.35
C ALA A 648 -38.12 5.55 -9.27
N GLU A 649 -37.60 5.45 -8.05
CA GLU A 649 -37.97 6.34 -6.95
C GLU A 649 -37.39 7.75 -7.14
N GLN A 650 -36.15 7.86 -7.62
CA GLN A 650 -35.56 9.15 -8.00
C GLN A 650 -36.38 9.84 -9.08
N GLU A 651 -36.83 9.11 -10.10
CA GLU A 651 -37.73 9.63 -11.14
C GLU A 651 -39.08 10.06 -10.55
N ARG A 652 -39.67 9.26 -9.64
CA ARG A 652 -40.91 9.63 -8.93
C ARG A 652 -40.76 10.92 -8.14
N LEU A 653 -39.69 11.05 -7.35
CA LEU A 653 -39.41 12.23 -6.54
C LEU A 653 -39.13 13.46 -7.41
N LEU A 654 -38.40 13.29 -8.52
CA LEU A 654 -38.13 14.34 -9.49
C LEU A 654 -39.43 14.85 -10.14
N ASN A 655 -40.34 13.95 -10.50
CA ASN A 655 -41.65 14.27 -11.06
C ASN A 655 -42.55 14.98 -10.03
N ALA A 656 -42.60 14.49 -8.79
CA ALA A 656 -43.36 15.14 -7.72
C ALA A 656 -42.83 16.54 -7.41
N TRP A 657 -41.50 16.73 -7.38
CA TRP A 657 -40.89 18.04 -7.25
C TRP A 657 -41.27 18.96 -8.43
N ALA A 658 -41.21 18.45 -9.67
CA ALA A 658 -41.59 19.21 -10.85
C ALA A 658 -43.05 19.71 -10.77
N GLU A 659 -43.99 18.86 -10.32
CA GLU A 659 -45.38 19.24 -10.09
C GLU A 659 -45.51 20.34 -9.03
N THR A 660 -44.81 20.24 -7.90
CA THR A 660 -44.88 21.25 -6.83
C THR A 660 -44.30 22.61 -7.24
N GLN A 661 -43.28 22.63 -8.10
CA GLN A 661 -42.67 23.86 -8.61
C GLN A 661 -43.34 24.37 -9.90
N GLY A 662 -44.37 23.68 -10.39
CA GLY A 662 -45.00 23.99 -11.67
C GLY A 662 -44.06 23.82 -12.87
N ALA A 663 -42.95 23.09 -12.72
CA ALA A 663 -42.03 22.77 -13.80
C ALA A 663 -42.66 21.70 -14.71
N LYS A 664 -42.25 21.67 -15.98
CA LYS A 664 -42.78 20.76 -17.00
C LYS A 664 -41.65 20.05 -17.73
N SER A 665 -41.90 18.95 -18.42
CA SER A 665 -40.88 18.25 -19.21
C SER A 665 -40.87 18.71 -20.66
N CYS A 666 -39.68 18.89 -21.24
CA CYS A 666 -39.53 19.19 -22.66
C CYS A 666 -40.18 18.08 -23.51
N PRO A 667 -41.05 18.40 -24.49
CA PRO A 667 -41.70 17.40 -25.32
C PRO A 667 -40.72 16.57 -26.16
N SER A 668 -39.59 17.17 -26.57
CA SER A 668 -38.57 16.57 -27.43
C SER A 668 -37.54 15.75 -26.65
N CYS A 669 -36.82 16.37 -25.70
CA CYS A 669 -35.71 15.71 -24.98
C CYS A 669 -36.04 15.25 -23.55
N LYS A 670 -37.28 15.45 -23.09
CA LYS A 670 -37.77 15.10 -21.74
C LYS A 670 -37.05 15.74 -20.55
N THR A 671 -36.08 16.63 -20.79
CA THR A 671 -35.44 17.42 -19.73
C THR A 671 -36.47 18.33 -19.06
N ILE A 672 -36.44 18.42 -17.73
CA ILE A 672 -37.31 19.31 -16.96
C ILE A 672 -36.96 20.76 -17.28
N ILE A 673 -37.99 21.55 -17.57
CA ILE A 673 -37.94 22.96 -17.89
C ILE A 673 -38.79 23.75 -16.88
N GLU A 674 -38.23 24.85 -16.39
CA GLU A 674 -38.86 25.77 -15.45
C GLU A 674 -39.21 27.07 -16.17
N LYS A 675 -40.33 27.71 -15.79
CA LYS A 675 -40.75 29.00 -16.34
C LYS A 675 -40.12 30.14 -15.55
N ASN A 676 -39.06 30.74 -16.10
CA ASN A 676 -38.36 31.86 -15.47
C ASN A 676 -38.91 33.22 -15.93
N GLY A 677 -40.16 33.53 -15.58
CA GLY A 677 -40.80 34.84 -15.80
C GLY A 677 -42.12 34.81 -16.58
N GLY A 678 -42.53 35.96 -17.11
CA GLY A 678 -43.82 36.12 -17.80
C GLY A 678 -43.86 35.57 -19.22
N CYS A 679 -42.72 35.30 -19.87
CA CYS A 679 -42.70 34.82 -21.26
C CYS A 679 -43.17 33.36 -21.37
N ASN A 680 -44.06 33.08 -22.32
CA ASN A 680 -44.55 31.73 -22.63
C ASN A 680 -43.71 31.00 -23.68
N HIS A 681 -42.72 31.67 -24.27
CA HIS A 681 -41.72 31.04 -25.12
C HIS A 681 -40.55 30.56 -24.25
N ILE A 682 -40.36 29.24 -24.18
CA ILE A 682 -39.23 28.60 -23.51
C ILE A 682 -38.30 27.96 -24.54
N TYR A 683 -37.02 28.31 -24.49
CA TYR A 683 -35.98 27.69 -25.30
C TYR A 683 -35.29 26.58 -24.51
N CYS A 684 -35.33 25.34 -25.03
CA CYS A 684 -34.66 24.21 -24.39
C CYS A 684 -33.22 24.07 -24.89
N ARG A 685 -32.33 23.54 -24.04
CA ARG A 685 -30.92 23.29 -24.39
C ARG A 685 -30.72 22.30 -25.55
N CYS A 686 -31.74 21.49 -25.87
CA CYS A 686 -31.71 20.63 -27.05
C CYS A 686 -32.01 21.38 -28.37
N GLY A 687 -32.21 22.70 -28.32
CA GLY A 687 -32.40 23.56 -29.49
C GLY A 687 -33.84 23.77 -29.95
N VAL A 688 -34.84 23.23 -29.23
CA VAL A 688 -36.26 23.37 -29.58
C VAL A 688 -36.91 24.53 -28.84
N HIS A 689 -37.79 25.26 -29.53
CA HIS A 689 -38.60 26.34 -28.99
C HIS A 689 -39.97 25.80 -28.56
N ILE A 690 -40.39 26.08 -27.32
CA ILE A 690 -41.53 25.44 -26.68
C ILE A 690 -42.53 26.50 -26.21
N CYS A 691 -43.80 26.31 -26.54
CA CYS A 691 -44.89 27.09 -25.96
C CYS A 691 -45.25 26.53 -24.58
N TRP A 692 -45.09 27.30 -23.51
CA TRP A 692 -45.34 26.87 -22.14
C TRP A 692 -46.81 26.49 -21.87
N LYS A 693 -47.76 27.09 -22.60
CA LYS A 693 -49.20 26.86 -22.44
C LYS A 693 -49.61 25.50 -22.98
N CYS A 694 -49.34 25.24 -24.25
CA CYS A 694 -49.78 24.03 -24.94
C CYS A 694 -48.72 22.91 -24.99
N MET A 695 -47.48 23.20 -24.58
CA MET A 695 -46.34 22.29 -24.69
C MET A 695 -46.04 21.85 -26.13
N GLY A 696 -46.43 22.65 -27.12
CA GLY A 696 -46.05 22.44 -28.53
C GLY A 696 -44.61 22.86 -28.81
N THR A 697 -43.96 22.18 -29.76
CA THR A 697 -42.60 22.46 -30.24
C THR A 697 -42.63 23.16 -31.58
N PHE A 698 -41.81 24.20 -31.75
CA PHE A 698 -41.83 25.06 -32.95
C PHE A 698 -40.39 25.44 -33.39
N PRO A 699 -40.20 25.81 -34.67
CA PRO A 699 -39.05 26.59 -35.12
C PRO A 699 -39.02 28.02 -34.52
N ASP A 700 -37.82 28.61 -34.37
CA ASP A 700 -37.57 29.91 -33.70
C ASP A 700 -38.51 31.05 -34.17
N GLY A 701 -38.76 31.15 -35.48
CA GLY A 701 -39.60 32.20 -36.06
C GLY A 701 -41.12 31.95 -35.99
N GLU A 702 -41.55 30.71 -35.77
CA GLU A 702 -42.97 30.31 -35.85
C GLU A 702 -43.64 30.25 -34.46
N ILE A 703 -42.85 30.24 -33.39
CA ILE A 703 -43.44 30.16 -32.04
C ILE A 703 -44.20 31.43 -31.66
N TYR A 704 -43.70 32.60 -32.06
CA TYR A 704 -44.34 33.88 -31.74
C TYR A 704 -45.64 34.07 -32.53
N THR A 705 -45.71 33.56 -33.77
CA THR A 705 -46.96 33.57 -34.54
C THR A 705 -48.00 32.66 -33.90
N HIS A 706 -47.61 31.46 -33.44
CA HIS A 706 -48.47 30.56 -32.67
C HIS A 706 -48.97 31.19 -31.35
N LEU A 707 -48.05 31.76 -30.54
CA LEU A 707 -48.40 32.38 -29.26
C LEU A 707 -49.41 33.51 -29.43
N ASN A 708 -49.25 34.35 -30.45
CA ASN A 708 -50.16 35.45 -30.71
C ASN A 708 -51.50 34.97 -31.29
N ALA A 709 -51.49 34.03 -32.25
CA ALA A 709 -52.69 33.57 -32.92
C ALA A 709 -53.58 32.65 -32.06
N VAL A 710 -52.97 31.76 -31.27
CA VAL A 710 -53.69 30.73 -30.50
C VAL A 710 -53.89 31.13 -29.05
N HIS A 711 -52.93 31.85 -28.46
CA HIS A 711 -52.93 32.19 -27.04
C HIS A 711 -53.12 33.70 -26.77
N GLY A 712 -53.35 34.50 -27.81
CA GLY A 712 -53.64 35.93 -27.70
C GLY A 712 -52.47 36.78 -27.20
N GLY A 713 -51.25 36.24 -27.15
CA GLY A 713 -50.06 36.94 -26.68
C GLY A 713 -48.93 36.01 -26.20
N HIS A 714 -47.70 36.55 -26.20
CA HIS A 714 -46.49 35.80 -25.85
C HIS A 714 -46.08 35.88 -24.37
N THR A 715 -46.71 36.75 -23.58
CA THR A 715 -46.39 36.96 -22.16
C THR A 715 -47.65 36.86 -21.31
N ASP A 716 -47.58 36.11 -20.22
CA ASP A 716 -48.56 36.20 -19.14
C ASP A 716 -48.12 37.36 -18.24
N PHE A 717 -48.87 38.46 -18.26
CA PHE A 717 -48.73 39.51 -17.27
C PHE A 717 -49.39 39.02 -15.98
N VAL A 718 -48.58 38.77 -14.95
CA VAL A 718 -49.01 38.65 -13.55
C VAL A 718 -48.60 39.91 -12.84
#